data_AF-A0A8T7LEZ7-F1
#
_entry.id   AF-A0A8T7LEZ7-F1
#
_cell.length_a   1.000
_cell.length_b   1.000
_cell.length_c   1.000
_cell.angle_alpha   90.00
_cell.angle_beta   90.00
_cell.angle_gamma   90.00
#
_symmetry.space_group_name_H-M   'P 1'
#
loop_
_entity.id
_entity.type
_entity.pdbx_description
1 polymer ?
#
loop_
_entity_poly.entity_id
_entity_poly.type
_entity_poly.pdbx_seq_one_letter_code
_entity_poly.pdbx_strand_id
1 'polypeptide(L)'
;MTRATSPEQPPEHDGSLYPSFAALRLAHTEMLRRQRDGGLTPALLSQAARIIARGSATGVLLDDEDERSAAQSLLDYWATILMRNGYDPPDATLQEFDPEIAPILDDASCPYVGLDAFREEDAERFFGRRRLVEYLVGKLNERHMLVLVGPSGAGKSSVVRAGLIPALKNDAIPGSRAWRYVPPMVPGDQPLVHLARALRRMMGHPDDLAQDEKLADQLRDPQQVIAALAGETPAVLFVDQLEELFTLTDDEVERRAFVAALVTLAEHRSPDHLVIMTLRSDFESFIALEPALQSWVEQARVQLLPLNASEMREAIERPAELVGLKFEQGVVEALLHDMLGEPAALPLLQFTLLKLWDARDRNRVTWQAYQQIGGGRQALARSADAFYNGLIPEEQVTARRILMRMVRPGEGLEITSNRIRRDQLYRAGEARDRVDRVLDRLIASRLVRLTPGDTPEAAQVEVAHEALVRNWPTLVGWLEDERAAIASRRRLEAKAAEWVRLGGGAAGLLDEVQLIEAERWLNSAEAAYLGFDEALIDLVVASRQAIDQARHEKEERTRHELEQAQALAEARRLQAEQSEKLAVEQGRRAEAEARSARRLRLVVASLVFALAGAIVSGVVLLGQQSQIQARTFDLATQVVISDQAAATAQVAAADARAAAATAQAAEGLALQRGTEVALAAVQEAQARRTAEALVPALEQQARQARAGQLAALAQAESSERPVRGLLLAVEAVQVTLAKGEPPVDVADAVLRNALTRIGGIGLDIARPASAVATSRDGTVTAIVGADGALQVWNLADLAAPPRTAMAPGPVTLLALSSDGTRLVTAGGDAASVRLWNVSSAVSVARELSGPGDANTAIALSADGRLLAIADAQGATLVYDLASPSAAPQRLSGLGGQSAVRSLAFSPDGQLLATGNDDSQARLYTLSSGTGSYTQERTRGPLTSIAFSGNGRWIAYGSAGGQVRLWSLSGVSFNQPYVLLGLTAPVTQLLMTSNTAPLVIAGSADGTTCVWDLEGRDDNQARVVLRGHADRITGLALSGGGDRLVTASADGSVGLWDLTTADPGARPFLLRGHDGPVTGVVVPPATRTVMSVGADGIARVWNLDDPLPAPDSLPAGSGELLTVACRMAGRTLSESEWRTYFESAPYNASCRP
;
A
#
# COMPACT_ATOMS: atom_id res chain seq x y z
N MET A 1 -88.44 -15.67 -9.97
CA MET A 1 -87.59 -16.66 -10.66
C MET A 1 -86.48 -17.06 -9.72
N THR A 2 -86.25 -18.36 -9.64
CA THR A 2 -85.51 -19.14 -8.64
C THR A 2 -84.11 -18.64 -8.31
N ARG A 3 -83.82 -18.52 -7.00
CA ARG A 3 -82.48 -18.40 -6.41
C ARG A 3 -81.59 -19.50 -6.97
N ALA A 4 -80.51 -19.12 -7.67
CA ALA A 4 -79.43 -20.04 -7.97
C ALA A 4 -78.74 -20.43 -6.66
N THR A 5 -78.58 -21.74 -6.47
CA THR A 5 -77.92 -22.40 -5.36
C THR A 5 -76.49 -21.88 -5.17
N SER A 6 -76.15 -21.54 -3.92
CA SER A 6 -74.78 -21.27 -3.49
C SER A 6 -73.85 -22.38 -3.98
N PRO A 7 -72.65 -22.05 -4.48
CA PRO A 7 -71.60 -23.06 -4.62
C PRO A 7 -71.32 -23.62 -3.21
N GLU A 8 -71.18 -24.94 -3.13
CA GLU A 8 -70.83 -25.66 -1.90
C GLU A 8 -69.77 -24.92 -1.10
N GLN A 9 -69.99 -24.84 0.22
CA GLN A 9 -69.00 -24.37 1.17
C GLN A 9 -67.65 -25.03 0.85
N PRO A 10 -66.55 -24.27 0.78
CA PRO A 10 -65.24 -24.87 0.63
C PRO A 10 -64.97 -25.80 1.83
N PRO A 11 -64.33 -26.96 1.61
CA PRO A 11 -63.97 -27.84 2.70
C PRO A 11 -63.09 -27.09 3.71
N GLU A 12 -63.33 -27.37 4.99
CA GLU A 12 -62.52 -26.92 6.11
C GLU A 12 -61.02 -27.11 5.82
N HIS A 13 -60.25 -26.03 6.03
CA HIS A 13 -58.80 -25.99 6.20
C HIS A 13 -57.97 -27.10 5.54
N ASP A 14 -57.70 -26.99 4.24
CA ASP A 14 -56.43 -27.51 3.71
C ASP A 14 -55.35 -26.45 3.97
N GLY A 15 -54.74 -26.52 5.16
CA GLY A 15 -53.85 -25.53 5.77
C GLY A 15 -52.45 -25.41 5.14
N SER A 16 -52.34 -25.35 3.81
CA SER A 16 -51.06 -25.08 3.16
C SER A 16 -50.93 -23.59 2.83
N LEU A 17 -50.07 -22.85 3.54
CA LEU A 17 -49.70 -21.46 3.20
C LEU A 17 -48.93 -21.42 1.86
N TYR A 18 -48.85 -20.27 1.19
CA TYR A 18 -47.79 -20.10 0.20
C TYR A 18 -46.46 -19.89 0.93
N PRO A 19 -45.35 -20.52 0.51
CA PRO A 19 -44.08 -20.42 1.24
C PRO A 19 -43.41 -19.04 1.11
N SER A 20 -43.82 -18.21 0.13
CA SER A 20 -43.29 -16.87 -0.09
C SER A 20 -44.25 -16.02 -0.94
N PHE A 21 -44.03 -14.71 -0.99
CA PHE A 21 -44.72 -13.81 -1.92
C PHE A 21 -44.48 -14.20 -3.38
N ALA A 22 -43.28 -14.67 -3.73
CA ALA A 22 -42.96 -15.13 -5.08
C ALA A 22 -43.85 -16.31 -5.51
N ALA A 23 -44.11 -17.26 -4.61
CA ALA A 23 -45.01 -18.39 -4.89
C ALA A 23 -46.47 -17.94 -5.08
N LEU A 24 -46.94 -16.99 -4.26
CA LEU A 24 -48.25 -16.36 -4.43
C LEU A 24 -48.35 -15.62 -5.78
N ARG A 25 -47.32 -14.86 -6.15
CA ARG A 25 -47.25 -14.13 -7.43
C ARG A 25 -47.26 -15.08 -8.62
N LEU A 26 -46.54 -16.19 -8.55
CA LEU A 26 -46.51 -17.19 -9.60
C LEU A 26 -47.87 -17.87 -9.80
N ALA A 27 -48.56 -18.20 -8.70
CA ALA A 27 -49.94 -18.69 -8.74
C ALA A 27 -50.90 -17.67 -9.38
N HIS A 28 -50.74 -16.38 -9.05
CA HIS A 28 -51.49 -15.29 -9.68
C HIS A 28 -51.19 -15.18 -11.19
N THR A 29 -49.93 -15.24 -11.61
CA THR A 29 -49.55 -15.15 -13.03
C THR A 29 -50.11 -16.32 -13.84
N GLU A 30 -50.09 -17.54 -13.29
CA GLU A 30 -50.69 -18.71 -13.94
C GLU A 30 -52.22 -18.57 -14.07
N MET A 31 -52.89 -17.98 -13.08
CA MET A 31 -54.32 -17.69 -13.17
C MET A 31 -54.65 -16.65 -14.24
N LEU A 32 -53.86 -15.57 -14.34
CA LEU A 32 -54.01 -14.59 -15.41
C LEU A 32 -53.82 -15.22 -16.78
N ARG A 33 -52.86 -16.13 -16.92
CA ARG A 33 -52.63 -16.89 -18.17
C ARG A 33 -53.87 -17.73 -18.52
N ARG A 34 -54.40 -18.51 -17.56
CA ARG A 34 -55.61 -19.32 -17.75
C ARG A 34 -56.84 -18.48 -18.06
N GLN A 35 -56.98 -17.32 -17.42
CA GLN A 35 -58.04 -16.36 -17.72
C GLN A 35 -57.93 -15.85 -19.16
N ARG A 36 -56.71 -15.56 -19.64
CA ARG A 36 -56.45 -15.10 -21.00
C ARG A 36 -56.77 -16.17 -22.05
N ASP A 37 -56.41 -17.42 -21.77
CA ASP A 37 -56.51 -18.52 -22.73
C ASP A 37 -57.92 -19.17 -22.76
N GLY A 38 -58.65 -19.17 -21.63
CA GLY A 38 -59.93 -19.88 -21.48
C GLY A 38 -61.11 -19.05 -20.96
N GLY A 39 -60.92 -17.76 -20.68
CA GLY A 39 -61.95 -16.89 -20.12
C GLY A 39 -62.30 -17.19 -18.65
N LEU A 40 -63.28 -16.46 -18.10
CA LEU A 40 -63.74 -16.62 -16.72
C LEU A 40 -64.72 -17.80 -16.61
N THR A 41 -64.22 -18.98 -16.25
CA THR A 41 -65.03 -20.18 -16.01
C THR A 41 -65.37 -20.35 -14.52
N PRO A 42 -66.46 -21.08 -14.16
CA PRO A 42 -66.78 -21.37 -12.76
C PRO A 42 -65.64 -22.09 -12.01
N ALA A 43 -64.87 -22.93 -12.71
CA ALA A 43 -63.69 -23.60 -12.14
C ALA A 43 -62.57 -22.61 -11.81
N LEU A 44 -62.35 -21.61 -12.66
CA LEU A 44 -61.37 -20.54 -12.42
C LEU A 44 -61.80 -19.63 -11.26
N LEU A 45 -63.10 -19.31 -11.15
CA LEU A 45 -63.63 -18.55 -10.01
C LEU A 45 -63.48 -19.33 -8.69
N SER A 46 -63.71 -20.66 -8.69
CA SER A 46 -63.44 -21.50 -7.52
C SER A 46 -61.95 -21.53 -7.14
N GLN A 47 -61.03 -21.53 -8.13
CA GLN A 47 -59.59 -21.42 -7.87
C GLN A 47 -59.20 -20.04 -7.33
N ALA A 48 -59.82 -18.96 -7.81
CA ALA A 48 -59.59 -17.61 -7.30
C ALA A 48 -59.95 -17.52 -5.80
N ALA A 49 -61.07 -18.12 -5.38
CA ALA A 49 -61.42 -18.18 -3.95
C ALA A 49 -60.38 -18.94 -3.11
N ARG A 50 -59.81 -20.03 -3.63
CA ARG A 50 -58.72 -20.77 -2.92
C ARG A 50 -57.44 -19.94 -2.82
N ILE A 51 -57.09 -19.18 -3.87
CA ILE A 51 -55.93 -18.28 -3.84
C ILE A 51 -56.12 -17.17 -2.83
N ILE A 52 -57.33 -16.62 -2.69
CA ILE A 52 -57.64 -15.61 -1.67
C ILE A 52 -57.48 -16.20 -0.27
N ALA A 53 -58.12 -17.33 0.01
CA ALA A 53 -58.04 -17.97 1.32
C ALA A 53 -56.59 -18.35 1.70
N ARG A 54 -55.83 -18.91 0.74
CA ARG A 54 -54.43 -19.31 0.95
C ARG A 54 -53.48 -18.10 1.04
N GLY A 55 -53.71 -17.08 0.21
CA GLY A 55 -52.90 -15.87 0.17
C GLY A 55 -53.12 -14.95 1.37
N SER A 56 -54.36 -14.82 1.87
CA SER A 56 -54.65 -14.10 3.12
C SER A 56 -53.88 -14.69 4.29
N ALA A 57 -53.91 -16.02 4.44
CA ALA A 57 -53.16 -16.74 5.48
C ALA A 57 -51.64 -16.59 5.31
N THR A 58 -51.14 -16.41 4.07
CA THR A 58 -49.71 -16.18 3.79
C THR A 58 -49.20 -14.87 4.41
N GLY A 59 -50.10 -13.93 4.77
CA GLY A 59 -49.76 -12.68 5.46
C GLY A 59 -48.95 -12.88 6.75
N VAL A 60 -49.10 -14.00 7.44
CA VAL A 60 -48.32 -14.34 8.64
C VAL A 60 -46.81 -14.44 8.36
N LEU A 61 -46.42 -14.76 7.12
CA LEU A 61 -45.03 -14.97 6.68
C LEU A 61 -44.40 -13.75 6.00
N LEU A 62 -45.18 -12.70 5.73
CA LEU A 62 -44.75 -11.51 5.00
C LEU A 62 -44.45 -10.38 5.98
N ASP A 63 -43.18 -10.11 6.27
CA ASP A 63 -42.71 -9.02 7.14
C ASP A 63 -42.50 -7.70 6.39
N ASP A 64 -42.23 -7.76 5.09
CA ASP A 64 -41.93 -6.60 4.26
C ASP A 64 -43.22 -5.86 3.85
N GLU A 65 -43.30 -4.55 4.12
CA GLU A 65 -44.50 -3.75 3.84
C GLU A 65 -44.82 -3.66 2.34
N ASP A 66 -43.82 -3.65 1.47
CA ASP A 66 -44.01 -3.61 0.01
C ASP A 66 -44.54 -4.96 -0.50
N GLU A 67 -44.00 -6.09 -0.02
CA GLU A 67 -44.50 -7.43 -0.31
C GLU A 67 -45.94 -7.60 0.20
N ARG A 68 -46.23 -7.11 1.41
CA ARG A 68 -47.59 -7.13 1.99
C ARG A 68 -48.55 -6.29 1.15
N SER A 69 -48.16 -5.08 0.76
CA SER A 69 -48.96 -4.19 -0.07
C SER A 69 -49.23 -4.80 -1.46
N ALA A 70 -48.20 -5.40 -2.07
CA ALA A 70 -48.33 -6.07 -3.35
C ALA A 70 -49.19 -7.34 -3.25
N ALA A 71 -49.00 -8.15 -2.22
CA ALA A 71 -49.84 -9.32 -1.94
C ALA A 71 -51.30 -8.92 -1.74
N GLN A 72 -51.57 -7.89 -0.94
CA GLN A 72 -52.91 -7.37 -0.72
C GLN A 72 -53.55 -6.94 -2.04
N SER A 73 -52.82 -6.21 -2.88
CA SER A 73 -53.29 -5.80 -4.20
C SER A 73 -53.66 -6.98 -5.11
N LEU A 74 -52.90 -8.07 -5.07
CA LEU A 74 -53.20 -9.29 -5.84
C LEU A 74 -54.46 -10.00 -5.33
N LEU A 75 -54.68 -9.99 -4.02
CA LEU A 75 -55.87 -10.58 -3.40
C LEU A 75 -57.12 -9.76 -3.69
N ASP A 76 -57.02 -8.43 -3.56
CA ASP A 76 -58.09 -7.48 -3.84
C ASP A 76 -58.54 -7.55 -5.31
N TYR A 77 -57.60 -7.77 -6.24
CA TYR A 77 -57.91 -8.02 -7.64
C TYR A 77 -58.85 -9.22 -7.81
N TRP A 78 -58.51 -10.37 -7.23
CA TRP A 78 -59.33 -11.57 -7.35
C TRP A 78 -60.65 -11.47 -6.58
N ALA A 79 -60.66 -10.81 -5.43
CA ALA A 79 -61.88 -10.52 -4.68
C ALA A 79 -62.85 -9.67 -5.51
N THR A 80 -62.34 -8.64 -6.18
CA THR A 80 -63.13 -7.78 -7.09
C THR A 80 -63.69 -8.58 -8.27
N ILE A 81 -62.90 -9.48 -8.85
CA ILE A 81 -63.34 -10.36 -9.94
C ILE A 81 -64.47 -11.29 -9.48
N LEU A 82 -64.40 -11.86 -8.28
CA LEU A 82 -65.45 -12.71 -7.72
C LEU A 82 -66.76 -11.93 -7.48
N MET A 83 -66.67 -10.76 -6.84
CA MET A 83 -67.83 -9.91 -6.57
C MET A 83 -68.56 -9.50 -7.86
N ARG A 84 -67.81 -9.12 -8.90
CA ARG A 84 -68.37 -8.73 -10.21
C ARG A 84 -69.13 -9.87 -10.91
N ASN A 85 -68.83 -11.12 -10.56
CA ASN A 85 -69.46 -12.31 -11.14
C ASN A 85 -70.51 -12.94 -10.21
N GLY A 86 -70.92 -12.25 -9.14
CA GLY A 86 -71.99 -12.68 -8.24
C GLY A 86 -71.58 -13.73 -7.21
N TYR A 87 -70.27 -13.89 -6.95
CA TYR A 87 -69.72 -14.76 -5.92
C TYR A 87 -69.30 -13.93 -4.70
N ASP A 88 -69.49 -14.48 -3.51
CA ASP A 88 -69.02 -13.89 -2.25
C ASP A 88 -67.55 -14.29 -2.04
N PRO A 89 -66.58 -13.35 -2.07
CA PRO A 89 -65.17 -13.69 -1.91
C PRO A 89 -64.85 -14.02 -0.44
N PRO A 90 -63.88 -14.94 -0.19
CA PRO A 90 -63.28 -15.09 1.13
C PRO A 90 -62.63 -13.79 1.61
N ASP A 91 -62.37 -13.67 2.92
CA ASP A 91 -61.65 -12.51 3.46
C ASP A 91 -60.27 -12.39 2.78
N ALA A 92 -60.09 -11.28 2.06
CA ALA A 92 -58.87 -10.99 1.32
C ALA A 92 -57.83 -10.25 2.18
N THR A 93 -58.18 -9.89 3.41
CA THR A 93 -57.29 -9.18 4.33
C THR A 93 -56.12 -10.09 4.70
N LEU A 94 -54.89 -9.63 4.49
CA LEU A 94 -53.70 -10.35 4.95
C LEU A 94 -53.68 -10.44 6.47
N GLN A 95 -53.40 -11.63 6.99
CA GLN A 95 -53.14 -11.81 8.42
C GLN A 95 -51.90 -11.00 8.85
N GLU A 96 -51.88 -10.56 10.11
CA GLU A 96 -50.74 -9.85 10.69
C GLU A 96 -49.49 -10.73 10.67
N PHE A 97 -48.33 -10.11 10.43
CA PHE A 97 -47.05 -10.81 10.45
C PHE A 97 -46.75 -11.34 11.85
N ASP A 98 -46.38 -12.62 11.95
CA ASP A 98 -45.96 -13.25 13.20
C ASP A 98 -44.52 -13.78 13.09
N PRO A 99 -43.55 -13.17 13.78
CA PRO A 99 -42.15 -13.62 13.75
C PRO A 99 -41.96 -15.03 14.35
N GLU A 100 -42.85 -15.49 15.23
CA GLU A 100 -42.76 -16.84 15.83
C GLU A 100 -43.24 -17.96 14.88
N ILE A 101 -43.81 -17.62 13.72
CA ILE A 101 -44.32 -18.57 12.73
C ILE A 101 -43.40 -18.64 11.48
N ALA A 102 -42.28 -17.92 11.47
CA ALA A 102 -41.30 -17.95 10.38
C ALA A 102 -40.87 -19.39 9.99
N PRO A 103 -40.79 -19.71 8.68
CA PRO A 103 -40.55 -21.07 8.22
C PRO A 103 -39.11 -21.49 8.51
N ILE A 104 -38.92 -22.73 8.95
CA ILE A 104 -37.59 -23.33 9.06
C ILE A 104 -37.20 -23.82 7.66
N LEU A 105 -36.13 -23.26 7.10
CA LEU A 105 -35.60 -23.71 5.81
C LEU A 105 -34.81 -25.01 6.00
N ASP A 106 -35.01 -25.97 5.10
CA ASP A 106 -34.22 -27.20 5.06
C ASP A 106 -32.78 -26.90 4.61
N ASP A 107 -31.78 -27.46 5.30
CA ASP A 107 -30.36 -27.25 5.00
C ASP A 107 -29.97 -27.74 3.60
N ALA A 108 -30.68 -28.75 3.06
CA ALA A 108 -30.48 -29.19 1.68
C ALA A 108 -30.86 -28.12 0.63
N SER A 109 -31.64 -27.11 1.02
CA SER A 109 -32.05 -26.00 0.18
C SER A 109 -31.06 -24.82 0.20
N CYS A 110 -29.88 -24.95 0.82
CA CYS A 110 -28.89 -23.88 0.86
C CYS A 110 -28.54 -23.39 -0.55
N PRO A 111 -28.69 -22.09 -0.87
CA PRO A 111 -28.46 -21.59 -2.21
C PRO A 111 -26.99 -21.24 -2.49
N TYR A 112 -26.13 -21.27 -1.47
CA TYR A 112 -24.73 -20.87 -1.54
C TYR A 112 -23.79 -22.08 -1.49
N VAL A 113 -22.83 -22.13 -2.41
CA VAL A 113 -21.94 -23.30 -2.59
C VAL A 113 -20.69 -23.25 -1.71
N GLY A 114 -20.39 -22.10 -1.09
CA GLY A 114 -19.19 -21.91 -0.27
C GLY A 114 -17.92 -21.71 -1.11
N LEU A 115 -16.85 -22.46 -0.80
CA LEU A 115 -15.58 -22.38 -1.55
C LEU A 115 -15.58 -23.16 -2.87
N ASP A 116 -16.61 -23.97 -3.10
CA ASP A 116 -16.74 -24.73 -4.34
C ASP A 116 -17.11 -23.83 -5.53
N ALA A 117 -16.70 -24.22 -6.73
CA ALA A 117 -17.14 -23.57 -7.96
C ALA A 117 -18.56 -24.01 -8.34
N PHE A 118 -19.38 -23.07 -8.82
CA PHE A 118 -20.72 -23.39 -9.34
C PHE A 118 -20.60 -24.34 -10.54
N ARG A 119 -21.44 -25.38 -10.53
CA ARG A 119 -21.53 -26.41 -11.56
C ARG A 119 -22.74 -26.17 -12.46
N GLU A 120 -22.88 -27.00 -13.48
CA GLU A 120 -24.02 -26.93 -14.40
C GLU A 120 -25.37 -27.11 -13.68
N GLU A 121 -25.41 -27.96 -12.66
CA GLU A 121 -26.59 -28.20 -11.80
C GLU A 121 -26.98 -26.96 -10.97
N ASP A 122 -26.05 -26.05 -10.71
CA ASP A 122 -26.28 -24.84 -9.93
C ASP A 122 -26.76 -23.65 -10.78
N ALA A 123 -27.00 -23.84 -12.08
CA ALA A 123 -27.33 -22.77 -13.02
C ALA A 123 -28.53 -21.91 -12.58
N GLU A 124 -29.53 -22.52 -11.94
CA GLU A 124 -30.73 -21.81 -11.45
C GLU A 124 -30.42 -20.89 -10.25
N ARG A 125 -29.30 -21.13 -9.55
CA ARG A 125 -28.85 -20.38 -8.37
C ARG A 125 -27.70 -19.41 -8.69
N PHE A 126 -27.23 -19.37 -9.95
CA PHE A 126 -26.10 -18.55 -10.38
C PHE A 126 -26.54 -17.16 -10.86
N PHE A 127 -26.28 -16.12 -10.05
CA PHE A 127 -26.68 -14.72 -10.32
C PHE A 127 -25.50 -13.74 -10.35
N GLY A 128 -25.76 -12.49 -10.77
CA GLY A 128 -24.75 -11.42 -10.85
C GLY A 128 -23.89 -11.41 -12.11
N ARG A 129 -23.95 -12.43 -12.97
CA ARG A 129 -23.14 -12.54 -14.20
C ARG A 129 -23.93 -12.64 -15.50
N ARG A 130 -25.23 -12.34 -15.48
CA ARG A 130 -26.11 -12.49 -16.65
C ARG A 130 -25.60 -11.74 -17.89
N ARG A 131 -25.28 -10.45 -17.74
CA ARG A 131 -24.79 -9.61 -18.86
C ARG A 131 -23.48 -10.12 -19.44
N LEU A 132 -22.59 -10.63 -18.59
CA LEU A 132 -21.35 -11.23 -19.04
C LEU A 132 -21.64 -12.51 -19.84
N VAL A 133 -22.51 -13.39 -19.36
CA VAL A 133 -22.88 -14.62 -20.09
C VAL A 133 -23.48 -14.28 -21.46
N GLU A 134 -24.38 -13.29 -21.54
CA GLU A 134 -24.93 -12.80 -22.81
C GLU A 134 -23.84 -12.28 -23.76
N TYR A 135 -22.87 -11.53 -23.24
CA TYR A 135 -21.71 -11.07 -24.01
C TYR A 135 -20.84 -12.23 -24.54
N LEU A 136 -20.58 -13.24 -23.70
CA LEU A 136 -19.79 -14.42 -24.08
C LEU A 136 -20.51 -15.26 -25.15
N VAL A 137 -21.84 -15.42 -25.04
CA VAL A 137 -22.66 -16.07 -26.07
C VAL A 137 -22.53 -15.33 -27.40
N GLY A 138 -22.61 -13.99 -27.40
CA GLY A 138 -22.41 -13.18 -28.59
C GLY A 138 -21.04 -13.42 -29.24
N LYS A 139 -19.98 -13.54 -28.44
CA LYS A 139 -18.62 -13.85 -28.93
C LYS A 139 -18.51 -15.25 -29.52
N LEU A 140 -19.13 -16.26 -28.92
CA LEU A 140 -19.14 -17.62 -29.45
C LEU A 140 -19.96 -17.76 -30.74
N ASN A 141 -20.92 -16.87 -30.97
CA ASN A 141 -21.63 -16.83 -32.25
C ASN A 141 -20.77 -16.29 -33.40
N GLU A 142 -19.73 -15.50 -33.10
CA GLU A 142 -18.80 -14.95 -34.09
C GLU A 142 -17.53 -15.79 -34.26
N ARG A 143 -17.16 -16.57 -33.23
CA ARG A 143 -15.84 -17.19 -33.12
C ARG A 143 -15.89 -18.57 -32.48
N HIS A 144 -14.99 -19.44 -32.95
CA HIS A 144 -14.90 -20.84 -32.51
C HIS A 144 -13.99 -21.06 -31.31
N MET A 145 -13.30 -20.02 -30.86
CA MET A 145 -12.48 -20.05 -29.66
C MET A 145 -12.82 -18.88 -28.74
N LEU A 146 -12.86 -19.15 -27.44
CA LEU A 146 -13.06 -18.17 -26.38
C LEU A 146 -12.10 -18.45 -25.23
N VAL A 147 -11.37 -17.42 -24.77
CA VAL A 147 -10.44 -17.55 -23.64
C VAL A 147 -10.83 -16.56 -22.56
N LEU A 148 -11.33 -17.06 -21.44
CA LEU A 148 -11.71 -16.22 -20.30
C LEU A 148 -10.51 -16.04 -19.37
N VAL A 149 -9.98 -14.82 -19.33
CA VAL A 149 -8.77 -14.47 -18.59
C VAL A 149 -9.12 -13.66 -17.36
N GLY A 150 -8.53 -13.97 -16.20
CA GLY A 150 -8.76 -13.15 -15.01
C GLY A 150 -8.08 -13.69 -13.75
N PRO A 151 -8.08 -12.92 -12.65
CA PRO A 151 -7.39 -13.30 -11.43
C PRO A 151 -7.99 -14.56 -10.79
N SER A 152 -7.23 -15.21 -9.92
CA SER A 152 -7.71 -16.34 -9.11
C SER A 152 -8.94 -15.91 -8.28
N GLY A 153 -9.96 -16.76 -8.20
CA GLY A 153 -11.21 -16.45 -7.48
C GLY A 153 -12.15 -15.46 -8.18
N ALA A 154 -11.90 -15.02 -9.41
CA ALA A 154 -12.84 -14.14 -10.15
C ALA A 154 -14.14 -14.83 -10.62
N GLY A 155 -14.22 -16.16 -10.48
CA GLY A 155 -15.37 -16.97 -10.89
C GLY A 155 -15.31 -17.47 -12.33
N LYS A 156 -14.11 -17.60 -12.94
CA LYS A 156 -13.93 -18.04 -14.34
C LYS A 156 -14.65 -19.36 -14.65
N SER A 157 -14.33 -20.41 -13.88
CA SER A 157 -14.92 -21.74 -14.06
C SER A 157 -16.43 -21.73 -13.80
N SER A 158 -16.89 -20.98 -12.78
CA SER A 158 -18.31 -20.81 -12.46
C SER A 158 -19.10 -20.15 -13.60
N VAL A 159 -18.56 -19.08 -14.20
CA VAL A 159 -19.19 -18.38 -15.34
C VAL A 159 -19.37 -19.33 -16.52
N VAL A 160 -18.38 -20.18 -16.82
CA VAL A 160 -18.49 -21.12 -17.93
C VAL A 160 -19.44 -22.28 -17.60
N ARG A 161 -19.28 -22.92 -16.45
CA ARG A 161 -20.02 -24.13 -16.07
C ARG A 161 -21.47 -23.89 -15.69
N ALA A 162 -21.76 -22.84 -14.94
CA ALA A 162 -23.10 -22.53 -14.44
C ALA A 162 -23.82 -21.43 -15.25
N GLY A 163 -23.07 -20.68 -16.06
CA GLY A 163 -23.63 -19.63 -16.93
C GLY A 163 -23.65 -20.05 -18.41
N LEU A 164 -22.48 -20.11 -19.02
CA LEU A 164 -22.32 -20.22 -20.47
C LEU A 164 -22.79 -21.57 -21.04
N ILE A 165 -22.36 -22.69 -20.47
CA ILE A 165 -22.75 -24.04 -20.94
C ILE A 165 -24.27 -24.25 -20.82
N PRO A 166 -24.91 -23.96 -19.66
CA PRO A 166 -26.37 -24.00 -19.54
C PRO A 166 -27.08 -23.10 -20.55
N ALA A 167 -26.58 -21.89 -20.81
CA ALA A 167 -27.16 -21.01 -21.81
C ALA A 167 -27.14 -21.63 -23.22
N LEU A 168 -26.01 -22.22 -23.63
CA LEU A 168 -25.89 -22.94 -24.90
C LEU A 168 -26.81 -24.18 -24.96
N LYS A 169 -26.89 -24.96 -23.88
CA LYS A 169 -27.84 -26.10 -23.82
C LYS A 169 -29.30 -25.66 -23.89
N ASN A 170 -29.59 -24.43 -23.47
CA ASN A 170 -30.90 -23.78 -23.58
C ASN A 170 -31.08 -22.95 -24.87
N ASP A 171 -30.30 -23.28 -25.92
CA ASP A 171 -30.45 -22.71 -27.26
C ASP A 171 -30.15 -21.21 -27.36
N ALA A 172 -29.26 -20.68 -26.51
CA ALA A 172 -28.84 -19.27 -26.58
C ALA A 172 -28.16 -18.91 -27.91
N ILE A 173 -27.55 -19.90 -28.59
CA ILE A 173 -27.22 -19.85 -30.01
C ILE A 173 -28.18 -20.79 -30.74
N PRO A 174 -28.87 -20.37 -31.81
CA PRO A 174 -29.83 -21.23 -32.50
C PRO A 174 -29.23 -22.59 -32.93
N GLY A 175 -29.81 -23.69 -32.47
CA GLY A 175 -29.35 -25.06 -32.74
C GLY A 175 -28.33 -25.60 -31.72
N SER A 176 -27.87 -24.79 -30.77
CA SER A 176 -26.86 -25.20 -29.78
C SER A 176 -27.36 -26.24 -28.78
N ARG A 177 -28.68 -26.37 -28.62
CA ARG A 177 -29.28 -27.46 -27.84
C ARG A 177 -28.93 -28.86 -28.36
N ALA A 178 -28.68 -29.01 -29.66
CA ALA A 178 -28.36 -30.29 -30.31
C ALA A 178 -26.85 -30.57 -30.41
N TRP A 179 -26.00 -29.66 -29.93
CA TRP A 179 -24.55 -29.85 -29.95
C TRP A 179 -24.10 -30.91 -28.94
N ARG A 180 -22.91 -31.46 -29.18
CA ARG A 180 -22.26 -32.42 -28.27
C ARG A 180 -21.39 -31.65 -27.28
N TYR A 181 -21.57 -31.91 -25.99
CA TYR A 181 -20.82 -31.23 -24.93
C TYR A 181 -19.81 -32.21 -24.33
N VAL A 182 -18.53 -31.97 -24.55
CA VAL A 182 -17.46 -32.75 -23.94
C VAL A 182 -17.42 -32.40 -22.44
N PRO A 183 -17.34 -33.39 -21.53
CA PRO A 183 -17.18 -33.12 -20.10
C PRO A 183 -16.01 -32.15 -19.84
N PRO A 184 -16.16 -31.18 -18.92
CA PRO A 184 -15.08 -30.25 -18.59
C PRO A 184 -13.79 -30.99 -18.25
N MET A 185 -12.68 -30.58 -18.87
CA MET A 185 -11.37 -31.16 -18.58
C MET A 185 -10.43 -30.11 -17.99
N VAL A 186 -9.41 -30.61 -17.31
CA VAL A 186 -8.28 -29.83 -16.80
C VAL A 186 -7.00 -30.48 -17.33
N PRO A 187 -6.02 -29.72 -17.88
CA PRO A 187 -4.85 -30.30 -18.54
C PRO A 187 -4.00 -31.24 -17.66
N GLY A 188 -3.62 -30.86 -16.44
CA GLY A 188 -2.76 -31.69 -15.58
C GLY A 188 -1.35 -31.94 -16.12
N ASP A 189 -0.71 -33.00 -15.62
CA ASP A 189 0.62 -33.48 -16.03
C ASP A 189 0.59 -34.24 -17.36
N GLN A 190 -0.54 -34.87 -17.72
CA GLN A 190 -0.74 -35.62 -18.96
C GLN A 190 -1.97 -35.10 -19.76
N PRO A 191 -1.86 -33.94 -20.43
CA PRO A 191 -3.00 -33.28 -21.05
C PRO A 191 -3.68 -34.06 -22.18
N LEU A 192 -2.94 -34.88 -22.93
CA LEU A 192 -3.55 -35.72 -23.97
C LEU A 192 -4.35 -36.89 -23.39
N VAL A 193 -3.91 -37.47 -22.26
CA VAL A 193 -4.65 -38.52 -21.54
C VAL A 193 -5.95 -37.96 -20.96
N HIS A 194 -5.91 -36.74 -20.41
CA HIS A 194 -7.11 -36.07 -19.92
C HIS A 194 -8.10 -35.71 -21.04
N LEU A 195 -7.62 -35.30 -22.21
CA LEU A 195 -8.46 -35.10 -23.40
C LEU A 195 -9.09 -36.41 -23.88
N ALA A 196 -8.30 -37.48 -23.98
CA ALA A 196 -8.76 -38.81 -24.36
C ALA A 196 -9.87 -39.31 -23.42
N ARG A 197 -9.68 -39.16 -22.11
CA ARG A 197 -10.68 -39.51 -21.09
C ARG A 197 -11.97 -38.71 -21.28
N ALA A 198 -11.88 -37.40 -21.50
CA ALA A 198 -13.04 -36.55 -21.70
C ALA A 198 -13.83 -36.95 -22.96
N LEU A 199 -13.15 -37.26 -24.06
CA LEU A 199 -13.76 -37.76 -25.30
C LEU A 199 -14.42 -39.12 -25.11
N ARG A 200 -13.77 -40.06 -24.40
CA ARG A 200 -14.33 -41.38 -24.09
C ARG A 200 -15.57 -41.31 -23.20
N ARG A 201 -15.57 -40.44 -22.18
CA ARG A 201 -16.73 -40.18 -21.33
C ARG A 201 -17.91 -39.62 -22.12
N MET A 202 -17.66 -38.71 -23.07
CA MET A 202 -18.70 -38.21 -23.97
C MET A 202 -19.33 -39.34 -24.80
N MET A 203 -18.54 -40.35 -25.20
CA MET A 203 -19.01 -41.54 -25.92
C MET A 203 -19.67 -42.61 -25.01
N GLY A 204 -19.77 -42.37 -23.70
CA GLY A 204 -20.36 -43.32 -22.74
C GLY A 204 -19.47 -44.51 -22.39
N HIS A 205 -18.16 -44.44 -22.66
CA HIS A 205 -17.21 -45.45 -22.24
C HIS A 205 -16.79 -45.24 -20.77
N PRO A 206 -16.58 -46.32 -20.00
CA PRO A 206 -16.08 -46.22 -18.63
C PRO A 206 -14.63 -45.75 -18.61
N ASP A 207 -14.24 -45.13 -17.49
CA ASP A 207 -12.86 -44.71 -17.22
C ASP A 207 -11.95 -45.94 -17.21
N ASP A 208 -10.90 -45.91 -18.05
CA ASP A 208 -9.90 -46.97 -18.18
C ASP A 208 -8.60 -46.34 -18.66
N LEU A 209 -7.63 -46.23 -17.76
CA LEU A 209 -6.36 -45.55 -18.02
C LEU A 209 -5.60 -46.14 -19.22
N ALA A 210 -5.61 -47.46 -19.41
CA ALA A 210 -4.87 -48.09 -20.50
C ALA A 210 -5.47 -47.75 -21.87
N GLN A 211 -6.79 -47.58 -21.93
CA GLN A 211 -7.49 -47.13 -23.14
C GLN A 211 -7.38 -45.61 -23.32
N ASP A 212 -7.33 -44.83 -22.23
CA ASP A 212 -7.06 -43.39 -22.27
C ASP A 212 -5.67 -43.11 -22.84
N GLU A 213 -4.64 -43.80 -22.35
CA GLU A 213 -3.25 -43.71 -22.84
C GLU A 213 -3.14 -44.10 -24.31
N LYS A 214 -3.80 -45.20 -24.71
CA LYS A 214 -3.81 -45.65 -26.11
C LYS A 214 -4.46 -44.63 -27.05
N LEU A 215 -5.56 -43.99 -26.63
CA LEU A 215 -6.19 -42.93 -27.41
C LEU A 215 -5.33 -41.66 -27.38
N ALA A 216 -4.72 -41.31 -26.25
CA ALA A 216 -3.81 -40.17 -26.13
C ALA A 216 -2.63 -40.26 -27.12
N ASP A 217 -2.07 -41.46 -27.29
CA ASP A 217 -1.01 -41.70 -28.29
C ASP A 217 -1.50 -41.46 -29.73
N GLN A 218 -2.76 -41.75 -30.03
CA GLN A 218 -3.37 -41.42 -31.33
C GLN A 218 -3.59 -39.91 -31.47
N LEU A 219 -4.04 -39.24 -30.41
CA LEU A 219 -4.31 -37.79 -30.38
C LEU A 219 -3.04 -36.93 -30.49
N ARG A 220 -1.84 -37.53 -30.43
CA ARG A 220 -0.59 -36.84 -30.81
C ARG A 220 -0.61 -36.35 -32.25
N ASP A 221 -1.35 -37.04 -33.13
CA ASP A 221 -1.75 -36.51 -34.43
C ASP A 221 -3.04 -35.68 -34.25
N PRO A 222 -2.99 -34.35 -34.42
CA PRO A 222 -4.13 -33.49 -34.13
C PRO A 222 -5.35 -33.74 -35.03
N GLN A 223 -5.16 -34.39 -36.20
CA GLN A 223 -6.27 -34.80 -37.05
C GLN A 223 -7.13 -35.92 -36.41
N GLN A 224 -6.55 -36.73 -35.53
CA GLN A 224 -7.30 -37.77 -34.82
C GLN A 224 -8.30 -37.19 -33.82
N VAL A 225 -8.10 -35.94 -33.38
CA VAL A 225 -9.04 -35.24 -32.49
C VAL A 225 -10.35 -34.95 -33.23
N ILE A 226 -10.27 -34.53 -34.50
CA ILE A 226 -11.43 -34.35 -35.37
C ILE A 226 -12.11 -35.70 -35.64
N ALA A 227 -11.32 -36.75 -35.91
CA ALA A 227 -11.85 -38.09 -36.14
C ALA A 227 -12.58 -38.64 -34.89
N ALA A 228 -12.05 -38.40 -33.69
CA ALA A 228 -12.67 -38.78 -32.43
C ALA A 228 -13.99 -38.01 -32.16
N LEU A 229 -14.12 -36.81 -32.73
CA LEU A 229 -15.34 -36.00 -32.70
C LEU A 229 -16.18 -36.16 -33.98
N ALA A 230 -16.00 -37.22 -34.77
CA ALA A 230 -16.78 -37.45 -35.98
C ALA A 230 -18.30 -37.36 -35.72
N GLY A 231 -19.02 -36.67 -36.61
CA GLY A 231 -20.46 -36.45 -36.51
C GLY A 231 -20.93 -35.21 -37.27
N GLU A 232 -22.25 -35.08 -37.47
CA GLU A 232 -22.85 -33.95 -38.20
C GLU A 232 -23.09 -32.72 -37.31
N THR A 233 -22.96 -32.85 -35.98
CA THR A 233 -23.22 -31.75 -35.03
C THR A 233 -21.93 -31.19 -34.42
N PRO A 234 -21.85 -29.87 -34.18
CA PRO A 234 -20.78 -29.23 -33.42
C PRO A 234 -20.50 -29.88 -32.08
N ALA A 235 -19.25 -29.79 -31.64
CA ALA A 235 -18.84 -30.20 -30.30
C ALA A 235 -18.29 -29.01 -29.53
N VAL A 236 -18.59 -28.92 -28.24
CA VAL A 236 -18.08 -27.90 -27.32
C VAL A 236 -17.07 -28.55 -26.39
N LEU A 237 -15.81 -28.12 -26.49
CA LEU A 237 -14.73 -28.50 -25.60
C LEU A 237 -14.47 -27.38 -24.59
N PHE A 238 -14.54 -27.69 -23.30
CA PHE A 238 -14.17 -26.76 -22.24
C PHE A 238 -12.90 -27.23 -21.52
N VAL A 239 -11.83 -26.45 -21.64
CA VAL A 239 -10.56 -26.64 -20.95
C VAL A 239 -10.46 -25.62 -19.80
N ASP A 240 -10.67 -26.08 -18.58
CA ASP A 240 -10.56 -25.27 -17.37
C ASP A 240 -9.09 -25.25 -16.90
N GLN A 241 -8.68 -24.16 -16.25
CA GLN A 241 -7.31 -23.96 -15.74
C GLN A 241 -6.19 -24.25 -16.77
N LEU A 242 -6.19 -23.54 -17.89
CA LEU A 242 -5.20 -23.71 -18.97
C LEU A 242 -3.75 -23.53 -18.46
N GLU A 243 -3.56 -22.73 -17.40
CA GLU A 243 -2.27 -22.56 -16.74
C GLU A 243 -1.59 -23.87 -16.27
N GLU A 244 -2.34 -24.96 -16.08
CA GLU A 244 -1.76 -26.27 -15.74
C GLU A 244 -0.80 -26.78 -16.82
N LEU A 245 -0.98 -26.39 -18.09
CA LEU A 245 -0.05 -26.72 -19.17
C LEU A 245 1.36 -26.16 -18.98
N PHE A 246 1.48 -25.04 -18.27
CA PHE A 246 2.76 -24.37 -18.06
C PHE A 246 3.38 -24.69 -16.70
N THR A 247 2.61 -25.29 -15.80
CA THR A 247 3.00 -25.51 -14.40
C THR A 247 3.13 -26.98 -14.03
N LEU A 248 2.38 -27.88 -14.66
CA LEU A 248 2.36 -29.32 -14.34
C LEU A 248 2.83 -30.21 -15.50
N THR A 249 2.73 -29.75 -16.75
CA THR A 249 3.20 -30.52 -17.92
C THR A 249 4.69 -30.30 -18.16
N ASP A 250 5.52 -31.28 -17.78
CA ASP A 250 6.98 -31.23 -17.98
C ASP A 250 7.40 -31.63 -19.42
N ASP A 251 6.61 -32.46 -20.11
CA ASP A 251 6.90 -32.90 -21.49
C ASP A 251 6.47 -31.85 -22.52
N GLU A 252 7.44 -31.14 -23.10
CA GLU A 252 7.22 -30.15 -24.14
C GLU A 252 6.58 -30.73 -25.41
N VAL A 253 6.85 -31.99 -25.75
CA VAL A 253 6.27 -32.65 -26.93
C VAL A 253 4.78 -32.90 -26.70
N GLU A 254 4.42 -33.37 -25.52
CA GLU A 254 3.02 -33.57 -25.12
C GLU A 254 2.25 -32.25 -25.07
N ARG A 255 2.85 -31.19 -24.48
CA ARG A 255 2.24 -29.85 -24.44
C ARG A 255 1.95 -29.30 -25.83
N ARG A 256 2.92 -29.36 -26.75
CA ARG A 256 2.75 -28.87 -28.13
C ARG A 256 1.70 -29.68 -28.90
N ALA A 257 1.66 -31.00 -28.72
CA ALA A 257 0.66 -31.86 -29.34
C ALA A 257 -0.76 -31.52 -28.85
N PHE A 258 -0.94 -31.27 -27.55
CA PHE A 258 -2.22 -30.82 -27.00
C PHE A 258 -2.64 -29.44 -27.54
N VAL A 259 -1.71 -28.47 -27.62
CA VAL A 259 -1.99 -27.16 -28.23
C VAL A 259 -2.40 -27.31 -29.69
N ALA A 260 -1.70 -28.15 -30.46
CA ALA A 260 -2.04 -28.43 -31.86
C ALA A 260 -3.44 -29.05 -32.01
N ALA A 261 -3.85 -29.92 -31.08
CA ALA A 261 -5.20 -30.47 -31.04
C ALA A 261 -6.28 -29.38 -30.85
N LEU A 262 -6.06 -28.44 -29.92
CA LEU A 262 -7.00 -27.34 -29.66
C LEU A 262 -7.14 -26.39 -30.86
N VAL A 263 -6.01 -26.04 -31.48
CA VAL A 263 -6.00 -25.18 -32.68
C VAL A 263 -6.70 -25.87 -33.85
N THR A 264 -6.40 -27.15 -34.07
CA THR A 264 -7.04 -27.93 -35.16
C THR A 264 -8.55 -28.02 -34.97
N LEU A 265 -9.03 -28.15 -33.73
CA LEU A 265 -10.46 -28.11 -33.43
C LEU A 265 -11.10 -26.76 -33.78
N ALA A 266 -10.45 -25.65 -33.41
CA ALA A 266 -10.97 -24.31 -33.68
C ALA A 266 -10.88 -23.90 -35.17
N GLU A 267 -9.98 -24.52 -35.94
CA GLU A 267 -9.85 -24.30 -37.39
C GLU A 267 -10.86 -25.09 -38.22
N HIS A 268 -11.40 -26.18 -37.68
CA HIS A 268 -12.30 -27.07 -38.41
C HIS A 268 -13.67 -26.44 -38.66
N ARG A 269 -14.08 -26.36 -39.94
CA ARG A 269 -15.25 -25.58 -40.38
C ARG A 269 -16.55 -26.36 -40.58
N SER A 270 -16.52 -27.69 -40.51
CA SER A 270 -17.71 -28.51 -40.80
C SER A 270 -17.68 -29.90 -40.14
N PRO A 271 -18.25 -30.07 -38.94
CA PRO A 271 -18.95 -29.04 -38.16
C PRO A 271 -17.99 -28.05 -37.47
N ASP A 272 -18.49 -26.85 -37.14
CA ASP A 272 -17.76 -25.79 -36.42
C ASP A 272 -17.68 -26.14 -34.92
N HIS A 273 -16.57 -26.73 -34.48
CA HIS A 273 -16.37 -27.06 -33.07
C HIS A 273 -16.04 -25.80 -32.26
N LEU A 274 -16.42 -25.75 -30.98
CA LEU A 274 -16.14 -24.64 -30.08
C LEU A 274 -15.11 -25.05 -29.02
N VAL A 275 -14.10 -24.22 -28.81
CA VAL A 275 -13.08 -24.39 -27.76
C VAL A 275 -13.19 -23.22 -26.78
N ILE A 276 -13.60 -23.54 -25.54
CA ILE A 276 -13.68 -22.59 -24.44
C ILE A 276 -12.54 -22.88 -23.47
N MET A 277 -11.80 -21.86 -23.08
CA MET A 277 -10.68 -22.00 -22.14
C MET A 277 -10.77 -20.96 -21.04
N THR A 278 -10.26 -21.30 -19.86
CA THR A 278 -10.03 -20.31 -18.79
C THR A 278 -8.56 -20.23 -18.47
N LEU A 279 -8.04 -19.02 -18.26
CA LEU A 279 -6.64 -18.78 -17.93
C LEU A 279 -6.55 -17.78 -16.77
N ARG A 280 -5.60 -18.02 -15.85
CA ARG A 280 -5.21 -17.01 -14.86
C ARG A 280 -4.42 -15.87 -15.49
N SER A 281 -4.73 -14.63 -15.11
CA SER A 281 -4.03 -13.43 -15.62
C SER A 281 -2.52 -13.48 -15.42
N ASP A 282 -2.06 -14.10 -14.33
CA ASP A 282 -0.63 -14.25 -14.00
C ASP A 282 0.13 -15.09 -15.06
N PHE A 283 -0.58 -15.95 -15.78
CA PHE A 283 -0.03 -16.88 -16.78
C PHE A 283 -0.14 -16.37 -18.23
N GLU A 284 -0.62 -15.15 -18.44
CA GLU A 284 -0.75 -14.57 -19.79
C GLU A 284 0.60 -14.47 -20.52
N SER A 285 1.69 -14.16 -19.79
CA SER A 285 3.04 -14.09 -20.35
C SER A 285 3.54 -15.43 -20.88
N PHE A 286 3.08 -16.55 -20.32
CA PHE A 286 3.47 -17.90 -20.73
C PHE A 286 2.84 -18.31 -22.07
N ILE A 287 1.74 -17.66 -22.49
CA ILE A 287 1.15 -17.89 -23.82
C ILE A 287 2.14 -17.51 -24.94
N ALA A 288 3.05 -16.57 -24.70
CA ALA A 288 4.10 -16.22 -25.66
C ALA A 288 5.09 -17.37 -25.94
N LEU A 289 5.13 -18.39 -25.07
CA LEU A 289 5.94 -19.60 -25.28
C LEU A 289 5.29 -20.57 -26.28
N GLU A 290 4.02 -20.37 -26.65
CA GLU A 290 3.28 -21.22 -27.58
C GLU A 290 2.70 -20.38 -28.75
N PRO A 291 3.50 -20.08 -29.79
CA PRO A 291 3.11 -19.17 -30.87
C PRO A 291 1.84 -19.59 -31.62
N ALA A 292 1.60 -20.90 -31.73
CA ALA A 292 0.39 -21.45 -32.37
C ALA A 292 -0.89 -21.07 -31.62
N LEU A 293 -0.82 -20.94 -30.29
CA LEU A 293 -1.95 -20.57 -29.44
C LEU A 293 -2.06 -19.05 -29.28
N GLN A 294 -0.93 -18.33 -29.30
CA GLN A 294 -0.89 -16.88 -29.09
C GLN A 294 -1.81 -16.10 -30.02
N SER A 295 -1.76 -16.38 -31.33
CA SER A 295 -2.57 -15.67 -32.34
C SER A 295 -4.06 -15.81 -32.10
N TRP A 296 -4.49 -16.98 -31.62
CA TRP A 296 -5.88 -17.25 -31.25
C TRP A 296 -6.26 -16.55 -29.95
N VAL A 297 -5.43 -16.64 -28.91
CA VAL A 297 -5.69 -16.03 -27.59
C VAL A 297 -5.80 -14.51 -27.71
N GLU A 298 -4.91 -13.84 -28.45
CA GLU A 298 -4.95 -12.38 -28.64
C GLU A 298 -6.28 -11.90 -29.20
N GLN A 299 -6.88 -12.70 -30.07
CA GLN A 299 -8.15 -12.40 -30.70
C GLN A 299 -9.33 -12.82 -29.81
N ALA A 300 -9.29 -14.02 -29.22
CA ALA A 300 -10.39 -14.68 -28.53
C ALA A 300 -10.51 -14.37 -27.04
N ARG A 301 -9.57 -13.59 -26.47
CA ARG A 301 -9.56 -13.30 -25.03
C ARG A 301 -10.70 -12.38 -24.60
N VAL A 302 -11.28 -12.69 -23.43
CA VAL A 302 -12.20 -11.83 -22.70
C VAL A 302 -11.69 -11.70 -21.26
N GLN A 303 -11.48 -10.46 -20.81
CA GLN A 303 -11.06 -10.19 -19.45
C GLN A 303 -12.25 -10.28 -18.49
N LEU A 304 -12.15 -11.16 -17.49
CA LEU A 304 -13.11 -11.29 -16.40
C LEU A 304 -12.78 -10.28 -15.29
N LEU A 305 -13.62 -9.25 -15.19
CA LEU A 305 -13.53 -8.25 -14.13
C LEU A 305 -14.20 -8.73 -12.83
N PRO A 306 -13.78 -8.24 -11.65
CA PRO A 306 -14.50 -8.45 -10.39
C PRO A 306 -15.98 -8.02 -10.50
N LEU A 307 -16.85 -8.61 -9.66
CA LEU A 307 -18.25 -8.16 -9.60
C LEU A 307 -18.31 -6.71 -9.12
N ASN A 308 -19.15 -5.89 -9.76
CA ASN A 308 -19.50 -4.59 -9.19
C ASN A 308 -20.54 -4.74 -8.06
N ALA A 309 -20.83 -3.65 -7.34
CA ALA A 309 -21.76 -3.67 -6.19
C ALA A 309 -23.18 -4.16 -6.55
N SER A 310 -23.68 -3.82 -7.75
CA SER A 310 -25.00 -4.27 -8.22
C SER A 310 -25.00 -5.77 -8.51
N GLU A 311 -23.98 -6.24 -9.22
CA GLU A 311 -23.83 -7.65 -9.57
C GLU A 311 -23.60 -8.52 -8.31
N MET A 312 -22.84 -8.01 -7.34
CA MET A 312 -22.60 -8.68 -6.06
C MET A 312 -23.87 -8.74 -5.21
N ARG A 313 -24.66 -7.66 -5.19
CA ARG A 313 -25.98 -7.66 -4.53
C ARG A 313 -26.90 -8.71 -5.16
N GLU A 314 -26.96 -8.78 -6.48
CA GLU A 314 -27.73 -9.82 -7.17
C GLU A 314 -27.25 -11.23 -6.81
N ALA A 315 -25.93 -11.45 -6.69
CA ALA A 315 -25.36 -12.73 -6.29
C ALA A 315 -25.64 -13.11 -4.81
N ILE A 316 -26.03 -12.15 -3.97
CA ILE A 316 -26.41 -12.36 -2.57
C ILE A 316 -27.92 -12.60 -2.47
N GLU A 317 -28.72 -11.63 -2.92
CA GLU A 317 -30.16 -11.57 -2.65
C GLU A 317 -30.97 -12.53 -3.53
N ARG A 318 -30.63 -12.66 -4.82
CA ARG A 318 -31.44 -13.45 -5.77
C ARG A 318 -31.45 -14.96 -5.47
N PRO A 319 -30.32 -15.62 -5.12
CA PRO A 319 -30.36 -17.00 -4.67
C PRO A 319 -31.16 -17.18 -3.36
N ALA A 320 -31.08 -16.21 -2.43
CA ALA A 320 -31.83 -16.23 -1.17
C ALA A 320 -33.35 -16.14 -1.40
N GLU A 321 -33.80 -15.27 -2.30
CA GLU A 321 -35.21 -15.11 -2.68
C GLU A 321 -35.83 -16.43 -3.16
N LEU A 322 -35.08 -17.25 -3.91
CA LEU A 322 -35.57 -18.53 -4.45
C LEU A 322 -35.99 -19.51 -3.36
N VAL A 323 -35.31 -19.46 -2.21
CA VAL A 323 -35.51 -20.38 -1.09
C VAL A 323 -36.23 -19.73 0.09
N GLY A 324 -36.60 -18.45 -0.03
CA GLY A 324 -37.30 -17.69 1.00
C GLY A 324 -36.42 -17.25 2.17
N LEU A 325 -35.10 -17.16 1.97
CA LEU A 325 -34.16 -16.60 2.95
C LEU A 325 -34.22 -15.08 2.91
N LYS A 326 -34.29 -14.45 4.08
CA LYS A 326 -34.32 -12.99 4.26
C LYS A 326 -33.07 -12.50 4.99
N PHE A 327 -32.63 -11.30 4.65
CA PHE A 327 -31.56 -10.61 5.37
C PHE A 327 -32.14 -9.49 6.22
N GLU A 328 -31.66 -9.35 7.45
CA GLU A 328 -31.94 -8.17 8.26
C GLU A 328 -31.33 -6.90 7.62
N GLN A 329 -31.99 -5.76 7.81
CA GLN A 329 -31.59 -4.49 7.21
C GLN A 329 -30.13 -4.13 7.58
N GLY A 330 -29.31 -3.79 6.59
CA GLY A 330 -27.91 -3.40 6.78
C GLY A 330 -26.91 -4.56 6.69
N VAL A 331 -27.33 -5.82 6.79
CA VAL A 331 -26.41 -6.97 6.69
C VAL A 331 -25.83 -7.10 5.28
N VAL A 332 -26.64 -6.90 4.24
CA VAL A 332 -26.17 -6.94 2.85
C VAL A 332 -25.25 -5.76 2.55
N GLU A 333 -25.56 -4.57 3.05
CA GLU A 333 -24.71 -3.38 2.91
C GLU A 333 -23.33 -3.60 3.57
N ALA A 334 -23.31 -4.25 4.74
CA ALA A 334 -22.07 -4.61 5.42
C ALA A 334 -21.27 -5.68 4.66
N LEU A 335 -21.94 -6.71 4.12
CA LEU A 335 -21.31 -7.71 3.25
C LEU A 335 -20.69 -7.07 2.01
N LEU A 336 -21.40 -6.17 1.35
CA LEU A 336 -20.89 -5.45 0.18
C LEU A 336 -19.68 -4.57 0.55
N HIS A 337 -19.77 -3.82 1.64
CA HIS A 337 -18.66 -3.00 2.13
C HIS A 337 -17.42 -3.85 2.46
N ASP A 338 -17.61 -5.02 3.07
CA ASP A 338 -16.52 -5.90 3.45
C ASP A 338 -15.88 -6.59 2.24
N MET A 339 -16.63 -6.86 1.17
CA MET A 339 -16.18 -7.62 0.00
C MET A 339 -15.70 -6.76 -1.17
N LEU A 340 -16.21 -5.53 -1.33
CA LEU A 340 -15.81 -4.66 -2.43
C LEU A 340 -14.35 -4.24 -2.31
N GLY A 341 -13.58 -4.49 -3.37
CA GLY A 341 -12.14 -4.21 -3.42
C GLY A 341 -11.25 -5.34 -2.86
N GLU A 342 -11.82 -6.38 -2.26
CA GLU A 342 -11.04 -7.53 -1.77
C GLU A 342 -10.56 -8.42 -2.94
N PRO A 343 -9.27 -8.81 -2.98
CA PRO A 343 -8.76 -9.76 -3.97
C PRO A 343 -9.39 -11.14 -3.72
N ALA A 344 -9.92 -11.77 -4.77
CA ALA A 344 -10.70 -13.02 -4.66
C ALA A 344 -11.91 -12.91 -3.71
N ALA A 345 -12.62 -11.77 -3.74
CA ALA A 345 -13.83 -11.52 -2.93
C ALA A 345 -14.93 -12.58 -3.10
N LEU A 346 -15.06 -13.20 -4.28
CA LEU A 346 -16.16 -14.11 -4.60
C LEU A 346 -16.18 -15.41 -3.77
N PRO A 347 -15.08 -16.19 -3.71
CA PRO A 347 -14.99 -17.34 -2.81
C PRO A 347 -15.24 -16.97 -1.34
N LEU A 348 -14.69 -15.84 -0.90
CA LEU A 348 -14.87 -15.37 0.47
C LEU A 348 -16.33 -15.02 0.75
N LEU A 349 -16.98 -14.30 -0.17
CA LEU A 349 -18.40 -13.97 -0.11
C LEU A 349 -19.26 -15.24 -0.03
N GLN A 350 -19.05 -16.20 -0.92
CA GLN A 350 -19.82 -17.45 -0.93
C GLN A 350 -19.61 -18.27 0.34
N PHE A 351 -18.39 -18.32 0.87
CA PHE A 351 -18.12 -18.94 2.16
C PHE A 351 -18.84 -18.23 3.31
N THR A 352 -18.76 -16.90 3.37
CA THR A 352 -19.44 -16.10 4.38
C THR A 352 -20.96 -16.30 4.32
N LEU A 353 -21.55 -16.29 3.12
CA LEU A 353 -22.98 -16.55 2.93
C LEU A 353 -23.39 -17.95 3.38
N LEU A 354 -22.55 -18.97 3.12
CA LEU A 354 -22.77 -20.32 3.63
C LEU A 354 -22.71 -20.36 5.17
N LYS A 355 -21.81 -19.61 5.81
CA LYS A 355 -21.76 -19.51 7.29
C LYS A 355 -22.90 -18.71 7.89
N LEU A 356 -23.38 -17.69 7.19
CA LEU A 356 -24.61 -16.99 7.56
C LEU A 356 -25.84 -17.88 7.42
N TRP A 357 -25.85 -18.77 6.43
CA TRP A 357 -26.87 -19.80 6.32
C TRP A 357 -26.83 -20.73 7.54
N ASP A 358 -25.65 -21.27 7.90
CA ASP A 358 -25.51 -22.16 9.07
C ASP A 358 -25.94 -21.46 10.39
N ALA A 359 -25.66 -20.15 10.52
CA ALA A 359 -25.95 -19.35 11.71
C ALA A 359 -27.31 -18.62 11.67
N ARG A 360 -28.14 -18.87 10.65
CA ARG A 360 -29.42 -18.18 10.46
C ARG A 360 -30.40 -18.51 11.58
N ASP A 361 -31.30 -17.58 11.88
CA ASP A 361 -32.47 -17.84 12.69
C ASP A 361 -33.66 -18.19 11.76
N ARG A 362 -33.94 -19.49 11.63
CA ARG A 362 -35.00 -20.07 10.77
C ARG A 362 -34.84 -19.73 9.28
N ASN A 363 -35.47 -18.66 8.80
CA ASN A 363 -35.30 -18.14 7.42
C ASN A 363 -34.65 -16.75 7.37
N ARG A 364 -34.08 -16.25 8.48
CA ARG A 364 -33.49 -14.91 8.55
C ARG A 364 -32.02 -14.94 8.94
N VAL A 365 -31.21 -14.24 8.17
CA VAL A 365 -29.84 -13.89 8.54
C VAL A 365 -29.88 -12.59 9.34
N THR A 366 -29.46 -12.66 10.61
CA THR A 366 -29.50 -11.53 11.54
C THR A 366 -28.15 -10.83 11.65
N TRP A 367 -28.14 -9.61 12.19
CA TRP A 367 -26.92 -8.91 12.55
C TRP A 367 -26.08 -9.68 13.58
N GLN A 368 -26.74 -10.37 14.50
CA GLN A 368 -26.06 -11.21 15.49
C GLN A 368 -25.32 -12.37 14.82
N ALA A 369 -25.96 -13.07 13.87
CA ALA A 369 -25.32 -14.14 13.11
C ALA A 369 -24.10 -13.60 12.34
N TYR A 370 -24.22 -12.42 11.72
CA TYR A 370 -23.11 -11.76 11.03
C TYR A 370 -21.91 -11.44 11.94
N GLN A 371 -22.17 -10.90 13.14
CA GLN A 371 -21.12 -10.61 14.11
C GLN A 371 -20.48 -11.88 14.70
N GLN A 372 -21.27 -12.93 14.93
CA GLN A 372 -20.79 -14.21 15.46
C GLN A 372 -19.78 -14.86 14.53
N ILE A 373 -20.05 -14.87 13.23
CA ILE A 373 -19.10 -15.42 12.25
C ILE A 373 -17.88 -14.50 12.04
N GLY A 374 -17.94 -13.25 12.52
CA GLY A 374 -16.84 -12.28 12.44
C GLY A 374 -16.87 -11.34 11.24
N GLY A 375 -18.04 -11.17 10.62
CA GLY A 375 -18.22 -10.35 9.43
C GLY A 375 -17.64 -10.96 8.16
N GLY A 376 -17.66 -10.19 7.07
CA GLY A 376 -17.36 -10.71 5.74
C GLY A 376 -15.92 -11.19 5.57
N ARG A 377 -14.95 -10.42 6.09
CA ARG A 377 -13.52 -10.68 5.87
C ARG A 377 -12.94 -11.77 6.78
N GLN A 378 -13.39 -11.85 8.03
CA GLN A 378 -12.81 -12.76 9.03
C GLN A 378 -13.56 -14.09 9.15
N ALA A 379 -14.71 -14.28 8.49
CA ALA A 379 -15.49 -15.51 8.59
C ALA A 379 -14.67 -16.77 8.25
N LEU A 380 -13.89 -16.72 7.18
CA LEU A 380 -13.04 -17.85 6.77
C LEU A 380 -11.93 -18.13 7.79
N ALA A 381 -11.21 -17.09 8.22
CA ALA A 381 -10.15 -17.20 9.22
C ALA A 381 -10.66 -17.79 10.54
N ARG A 382 -11.76 -17.24 11.08
CA ARG A 382 -12.35 -17.71 12.35
C ARG A 382 -12.86 -19.13 12.26
N SER A 383 -13.47 -19.51 11.15
CA SER A 383 -13.94 -20.89 10.95
C SER A 383 -12.75 -21.87 10.86
N ALA A 384 -11.66 -21.49 10.20
CA ALA A 384 -10.46 -22.32 10.10
C ALA A 384 -9.71 -22.42 11.44
N ASP A 385 -9.63 -21.32 12.20
CA ASP A 385 -9.06 -21.32 13.55
C ASP A 385 -9.91 -22.14 14.53
N ALA A 386 -11.23 -22.00 14.48
CA ALA A 386 -12.13 -22.82 15.31
C ALA A 386 -11.99 -24.32 14.99
N PHE A 387 -11.84 -24.66 13.70
CA PHE A 387 -11.54 -26.03 13.28
C PHE A 387 -10.22 -26.53 13.88
N TYR A 388 -9.13 -25.78 13.67
CA TYR A 388 -7.79 -26.20 14.09
C TYR A 388 -7.65 -26.28 15.62
N ASN A 389 -8.21 -25.30 16.34
CA ASN A 389 -8.21 -25.27 17.81
C ASN A 389 -9.12 -26.34 18.42
N GLY A 390 -10.09 -26.85 17.66
CA GLY A 390 -10.95 -27.97 18.04
C GLY A 390 -10.35 -29.37 17.82
N LEU A 391 -9.12 -29.46 17.31
CA LEU A 391 -8.36 -30.72 17.18
C LEU A 391 -7.50 -30.96 18.44
N ILE A 392 -7.28 -32.22 18.78
CA ILE A 392 -6.30 -32.58 19.83
C ILE A 392 -4.86 -32.30 19.34
N PRO A 393 -3.86 -32.09 20.22
CA PRO A 393 -2.51 -31.70 19.81
C PRO A 393 -1.86 -32.61 18.75
N GLU A 394 -2.08 -33.92 18.85
CA GLU A 394 -1.57 -34.88 17.86
C GLU A 394 -2.26 -34.76 16.48
N GLU A 395 -3.55 -34.43 16.46
CA GLU A 395 -4.32 -34.18 15.24
C GLU A 395 -3.99 -32.81 14.63
N GLN A 396 -3.65 -31.81 15.44
CA GLN A 396 -3.16 -30.50 14.97
C GLN A 396 -1.86 -30.63 14.19
N VAL A 397 -0.89 -31.39 14.70
CA VAL A 397 0.36 -31.68 13.99
C VAL A 397 0.08 -32.41 12.66
N THR A 398 -0.86 -33.36 12.69
CA THR A 398 -1.31 -34.11 11.50
C THR A 398 -1.94 -33.17 10.47
N ALA A 399 -2.83 -32.26 10.90
CA ALA A 399 -3.53 -31.30 10.06
C ALA A 399 -2.58 -30.27 9.44
N ARG A 400 -1.67 -29.67 10.24
CA ARG A 400 -0.63 -28.77 9.75
C ARG A 400 0.18 -29.42 8.65
N ARG A 401 0.68 -30.64 8.86
CA ARG A 401 1.44 -31.38 7.84
C ARG A 401 0.62 -31.63 6.56
N ILE A 402 -0.63 -32.07 6.69
CA ILE A 402 -1.50 -32.36 5.55
C ILE A 402 -1.71 -31.10 4.70
N LEU A 403 -2.01 -29.96 5.34
CA LEU A 403 -2.21 -28.67 4.67
C LEU A 403 -0.93 -28.13 4.03
N MET A 404 0.20 -28.19 4.74
CA MET A 404 1.51 -27.72 4.22
C MET A 404 1.99 -28.55 3.02
N ARG A 405 1.61 -29.83 2.90
CA ARG A 405 1.92 -30.62 1.69
C ARG A 405 1.08 -30.19 0.50
N MET A 406 -0.20 -29.84 0.70
CA MET A 406 -1.12 -29.43 -0.36
C MET A 406 -0.87 -28.01 -0.87
N VAL A 407 0.02 -27.25 -0.26
CA VAL A 407 0.33 -25.87 -0.68
C VAL A 407 1.81 -25.78 -1.02
N ARG A 408 2.14 -25.46 -2.27
CA ARG A 408 3.54 -25.20 -2.67
C ARG A 408 3.83 -23.71 -2.62
N PRO A 409 4.93 -23.28 -1.97
CA PRO A 409 5.43 -21.92 -2.15
C PRO A 409 6.03 -21.82 -3.57
N GLY A 410 5.42 -21.02 -4.46
CA GLY A 410 6.04 -20.67 -5.74
C GLY A 410 7.29 -19.79 -5.55
N GLU A 411 8.11 -19.64 -6.60
CA GLU A 411 9.31 -18.78 -6.57
C GLU A 411 9.00 -17.26 -6.47
N GLY A 412 7.71 -16.87 -6.49
CA GLY A 412 7.22 -15.51 -6.29
C GLY A 412 6.10 -15.39 -5.23
N LEU A 413 5.26 -14.35 -5.34
CA LEU A 413 4.06 -14.15 -4.50
C LEU A 413 2.93 -15.17 -4.77
N GLU A 414 3.14 -16.08 -5.71
CA GLU A 414 2.16 -17.09 -6.11
C GLU A 414 2.16 -18.25 -5.12
N ILE A 415 0.97 -18.52 -4.58
CA ILE A 415 0.69 -19.71 -3.80
C ILE A 415 -0.12 -20.61 -4.72
N THR A 416 0.42 -21.78 -5.07
CA THR A 416 -0.30 -22.77 -5.88
C THR A 416 -0.76 -23.92 -4.99
N SER A 417 -2.04 -24.26 -5.07
CA SER A 417 -2.57 -25.48 -4.47
C SER A 417 -2.10 -26.69 -5.27
N ASN A 418 -1.49 -27.67 -4.59
CA ASN A 418 -1.01 -28.91 -5.18
C ASN A 418 -2.03 -30.02 -4.96
N ARG A 419 -2.37 -30.77 -6.01
CA ARG A 419 -3.21 -31.97 -5.92
C ARG A 419 -2.35 -33.14 -5.47
N ILE A 420 -2.73 -33.79 -4.37
CA ILE A 420 -1.97 -34.90 -3.80
C ILE A 420 -2.84 -36.14 -3.75
N ARG A 421 -2.30 -37.29 -4.18
CA ARG A 421 -2.99 -38.56 -4.01
C ARG A 421 -3.09 -38.93 -2.53
N ARG A 422 -4.23 -39.48 -2.12
CA ARG A 422 -4.51 -39.84 -0.72
C ARG A 422 -3.44 -40.77 -0.13
N ASP A 423 -2.93 -41.71 -0.91
CA ASP A 423 -1.86 -42.64 -0.50
C ASP A 423 -0.52 -41.95 -0.15
N GLN A 424 -0.22 -40.79 -0.74
CA GLN A 424 1.01 -40.03 -0.47
C GLN A 424 0.96 -39.23 0.86
N LEU A 425 -0.23 -39.10 1.47
CA LEU A 425 -0.40 -38.38 2.73
C LEU A 425 0.07 -39.21 3.94
N TYR A 426 0.08 -40.54 3.84
CA TYR A 426 0.50 -41.44 4.92
C TYR A 426 2.03 -41.49 5.09
N ARG A 427 2.50 -41.58 6.34
CA ARG A 427 3.93 -41.78 6.68
C ARG A 427 4.14 -43.12 7.39
N ALA A 428 5.36 -43.67 7.25
CA ALA A 428 5.79 -44.84 8.02
C ALA A 428 5.86 -44.48 9.52
N GLY A 429 5.11 -45.20 10.35
CA GLY A 429 5.04 -45.00 11.81
C GLY A 429 3.84 -44.18 12.31
N GLU A 430 3.01 -43.63 11.43
CA GLU A 430 1.78 -42.91 11.81
C GLU A 430 0.54 -43.81 11.65
N ALA A 431 -0.41 -43.73 12.59
CA ALA A 431 -1.66 -44.49 12.51
C ALA A 431 -2.54 -43.97 11.36
N ARG A 432 -2.79 -44.82 10.35
CA ARG A 432 -3.63 -44.47 9.18
C ARG A 432 -5.00 -43.91 9.57
N ASP A 433 -5.65 -44.54 10.55
CA ASP A 433 -6.96 -44.10 11.07
C ASP A 433 -6.97 -42.65 11.56
N ARG A 434 -5.84 -42.11 12.04
CA ARG A 434 -5.73 -40.72 12.49
C ARG A 434 -5.71 -39.76 11.31
N VAL A 435 -4.93 -40.08 10.29
CA VAL A 435 -4.83 -39.29 9.06
C VAL A 435 -6.21 -39.23 8.39
N ASP A 436 -6.91 -40.36 8.32
CA ASP A 436 -8.26 -40.45 7.78
C ASP A 436 -9.26 -39.61 8.57
N ARG A 437 -9.28 -39.69 9.91
CA ARG A 437 -10.17 -38.86 10.74
C ARG A 437 -9.93 -37.36 10.53
N VAL A 438 -8.68 -36.91 10.49
CA VAL A 438 -8.36 -35.49 10.28
C VAL A 438 -8.77 -35.05 8.88
N LEU A 439 -8.53 -35.89 7.87
CA LEU A 439 -8.92 -35.63 6.48
C LEU A 439 -10.44 -35.55 6.32
N ASP A 440 -11.18 -36.50 6.91
CA ASP A 440 -12.65 -36.51 6.89
C ASP A 440 -13.23 -35.27 7.57
N ARG A 441 -12.62 -34.82 8.68
CA ARG A 441 -13.03 -33.56 9.34
C ARG A 441 -12.70 -32.33 8.49
N LEU A 442 -11.54 -32.28 7.81
CA LEU A 442 -11.18 -31.19 6.88
C LEU A 442 -12.17 -31.10 5.71
N ILE A 443 -12.56 -32.24 5.15
CA ILE A 443 -13.56 -32.35 4.08
C ILE A 443 -14.94 -31.92 4.59
N ALA A 444 -15.36 -32.39 5.77
CA ALA A 444 -16.64 -32.01 6.37
C ALA A 444 -16.72 -30.50 6.67
N SER A 445 -15.59 -29.88 7.05
CA SER A 445 -15.49 -28.42 7.23
C SER A 445 -15.39 -27.64 5.91
N ARG A 446 -15.35 -28.32 4.76
CA ARG A 446 -15.19 -27.76 3.40
C ARG A 446 -13.92 -26.90 3.23
N LEU A 447 -12.87 -27.21 3.97
CA LEU A 447 -11.55 -26.57 3.84
C LEU A 447 -10.69 -27.28 2.79
N VAL A 448 -10.97 -28.56 2.57
CA VAL A 448 -10.26 -29.46 1.65
C VAL A 448 -11.28 -30.17 0.79
N ARG A 449 -10.96 -30.35 -0.48
CA ARG A 449 -11.76 -31.06 -1.47
C ARG A 449 -11.14 -32.41 -1.78
N LEU A 450 -12.02 -33.41 -1.95
CA LEU A 450 -11.67 -34.74 -2.43
C LEU A 450 -12.19 -34.89 -3.87
N THR A 451 -11.29 -35.20 -4.79
CA THR A 451 -11.62 -35.64 -6.14
C THR A 451 -11.55 -37.17 -6.18
N PRO A 452 -12.66 -37.88 -6.46
CA PRO A 452 -12.66 -39.33 -6.53
C PRO A 452 -11.69 -39.83 -7.60
N GLY A 453 -10.88 -40.83 -7.27
CA GLY A 453 -10.10 -41.60 -8.23
C GLY A 453 -10.74 -42.98 -8.46
N ASP A 454 -10.23 -43.73 -9.44
CA ASP A 454 -10.73 -45.06 -9.81
C ASP A 454 -10.71 -46.07 -8.64
N THR A 455 -9.85 -45.81 -7.65
CA THR A 455 -9.82 -46.50 -6.35
C THR A 455 -9.82 -45.47 -5.21
N PRO A 456 -10.28 -45.83 -3.99
CA PRO A 456 -10.23 -44.93 -2.83
C PRO A 456 -8.82 -44.41 -2.51
N GLU A 457 -7.78 -45.17 -2.86
CA GLU A 457 -6.37 -44.80 -2.67
C GLU A 457 -5.84 -43.85 -3.76
N ALA A 458 -6.43 -43.91 -4.96
CA ALA A 458 -6.15 -43.00 -6.08
C ALA A 458 -6.93 -41.67 -5.98
N ALA A 459 -7.78 -41.50 -4.98
CA ALA A 459 -8.49 -40.25 -4.75
C ALA A 459 -7.49 -39.11 -4.49
N GLN A 460 -7.71 -37.97 -5.15
CA GLN A 460 -6.86 -36.80 -5.02
C GLN A 460 -7.45 -35.82 -4.02
N VAL A 461 -6.59 -35.17 -3.24
CA VAL A 461 -6.94 -34.23 -2.20
C VAL A 461 -6.30 -32.89 -2.53
N GLU A 462 -7.07 -31.80 -2.46
CA GLU A 462 -6.61 -30.43 -2.69
C GLU A 462 -7.25 -29.46 -1.70
N VAL A 463 -6.63 -28.30 -1.48
CA VAL A 463 -7.27 -27.21 -0.72
C VAL A 463 -8.51 -26.74 -1.48
N ALA A 464 -9.64 -26.54 -0.78
CA ALA A 464 -10.92 -26.21 -1.42
C ALA A 464 -10.83 -24.94 -2.28
N HIS A 465 -10.07 -23.93 -1.83
CA HIS A 465 -9.73 -22.76 -2.63
C HIS A 465 -8.48 -22.05 -2.10
N GLU A 466 -7.68 -21.43 -2.97
CA GLU A 466 -6.55 -20.55 -2.60
C GLU A 466 -6.94 -19.39 -1.65
N ALA A 467 -8.24 -19.04 -1.58
CA ALA A 467 -8.73 -18.02 -0.66
C ALA A 467 -8.50 -18.42 0.81
N LEU A 468 -8.49 -19.72 1.12
CA LEU A 468 -8.12 -20.23 2.43
C LEU A 468 -6.68 -19.87 2.75
N VAL A 469 -5.78 -20.07 1.78
CA VAL A 469 -4.36 -19.83 2.00
C VAL A 469 -4.05 -18.35 2.19
N ARG A 470 -4.78 -17.46 1.51
CA ARG A 470 -4.58 -16.00 1.62
C ARG A 470 -5.20 -15.39 2.88
N ASN A 471 -6.37 -15.89 3.29
CA ASN A 471 -7.17 -15.27 4.34
C ASN A 471 -7.11 -16.01 5.69
N TRP A 472 -6.30 -17.07 5.83
CA TRP A 472 -6.10 -17.75 7.11
C TRP A 472 -4.71 -17.43 7.68
N PRO A 473 -4.61 -16.49 8.65
CA PRO A 473 -3.32 -16.01 9.16
C PRO A 473 -2.41 -17.11 9.71
N THR A 474 -2.99 -18.14 10.34
CA THR A 474 -2.24 -19.26 10.90
C THR A 474 -1.53 -20.07 9.81
N LEU A 475 -2.21 -20.35 8.68
CA LEU A 475 -1.62 -21.07 7.55
C LEU A 475 -0.62 -20.19 6.78
N VAL A 476 -0.90 -18.90 6.63
CA VAL A 476 0.06 -17.93 6.06
C VAL A 476 1.34 -17.91 6.88
N GLY A 477 1.24 -17.81 8.21
CA GLY A 477 2.38 -17.85 9.11
C GLY A 477 3.21 -19.13 8.94
N TRP A 478 2.56 -20.30 8.85
CA TRP A 478 3.29 -21.55 8.60
C TRP A 478 4.04 -21.58 7.27
N LEU A 479 3.47 -20.99 6.21
CA LEU A 479 4.10 -20.88 4.89
C LEU A 479 5.25 -19.87 4.86
N GLU A 480 5.11 -18.75 5.57
CA GLU A 480 6.17 -17.75 5.74
C GLU A 480 7.33 -18.32 6.54
N ASP A 481 7.05 -19.04 7.63
CA ASP A 481 8.06 -19.75 8.43
C ASP A 481 8.82 -20.76 7.58
N GLU A 482 8.13 -21.56 6.76
CA GLU A 482 8.77 -22.55 5.88
C GLU A 482 9.58 -21.88 4.76
N ARG A 483 9.08 -20.79 4.16
CA ARG A 483 9.84 -19.98 3.18
C ARG A 483 11.11 -19.40 3.79
N ALA A 484 11.01 -18.83 5.00
CA ALA A 484 12.15 -18.30 5.73
C ALA A 484 13.16 -19.40 6.08
N ALA A 485 12.69 -20.60 6.44
CA ALA A 485 13.54 -21.75 6.72
C ALA A 485 14.26 -22.26 5.46
N ILE A 486 13.57 -22.39 4.32
CA ILE A 486 14.16 -22.81 3.04
C ILE A 486 15.17 -21.77 2.53
N ALA A 487 14.85 -20.47 2.63
CA ALA A 487 15.76 -19.40 2.23
C ALA A 487 17.02 -19.36 3.11
N SER A 488 16.85 -19.54 4.43
CA SER A 488 17.97 -19.64 5.37
C SER A 488 18.84 -20.86 5.07
N ARG A 489 18.23 -22.03 4.81
CA ARG A 489 18.94 -23.24 4.38
C ARG A 489 19.80 -23.00 3.14
N ARG A 490 19.18 -22.53 2.04
CA ARG A 490 19.89 -22.30 0.77
C ARG A 490 21.06 -21.33 0.95
N ARG A 491 20.88 -20.27 1.75
CA ARG A 491 21.93 -19.30 2.06
C ARG A 491 23.09 -19.91 2.85
N LEU A 492 22.79 -20.70 3.87
CA LEU A 492 23.79 -21.36 4.71
C LEU A 492 24.55 -22.46 3.94
N GLU A 493 23.84 -23.28 3.15
CA GLU A 493 24.45 -24.29 2.27
C GLU A 493 25.30 -23.64 1.17
N ALA A 494 24.88 -22.51 0.60
CA ALA A 494 25.71 -21.77 -0.37
C ALA A 494 27.01 -21.26 0.25
N LYS A 495 26.98 -20.75 1.49
CA LYS A 495 28.18 -20.35 2.22
C LYS A 495 29.09 -21.55 2.53
N ALA A 496 28.50 -22.68 2.93
CA ALA A 496 29.24 -23.92 3.14
C ALA A 496 29.93 -24.39 1.85
N ALA A 497 29.20 -24.41 0.74
CA ALA A 497 29.74 -24.78 -0.57
C ALA A 497 30.84 -23.81 -1.04
N GLU A 498 30.69 -22.51 -0.79
CA GLU A 498 31.72 -21.53 -1.10
C GLU A 498 32.98 -21.72 -0.26
N TRP A 499 32.84 -21.97 1.05
CA TRP A 499 33.97 -22.25 1.93
C TRP A 499 34.71 -23.53 1.52
N VAL A 500 33.97 -24.59 1.17
CA VAL A 500 34.55 -25.83 0.60
C VAL A 500 35.28 -25.53 -0.70
N ARG A 501 34.71 -24.71 -1.59
CA ARG A 501 35.35 -24.29 -2.85
C ARG A 501 36.63 -23.49 -2.62
N LEU A 502 36.68 -22.68 -1.56
CA LEU A 502 37.87 -21.93 -1.13
C LEU A 502 38.91 -22.80 -0.42
N GLY A 503 38.69 -24.12 -0.34
CA GLY A 503 39.63 -25.09 0.20
C GLY A 503 39.58 -25.24 1.72
N GLY A 504 38.49 -24.80 2.37
CA GLY A 504 38.29 -24.98 3.82
C GLY A 504 39.21 -24.12 4.70
N GLY A 505 39.78 -23.05 4.17
CA GLY A 505 40.69 -22.15 4.89
C GLY A 505 39.99 -21.05 5.69
N ALA A 506 40.76 -20.11 6.25
CA ALA A 506 40.24 -18.98 7.02
C ALA A 506 39.38 -18.00 6.18
N ALA A 507 39.55 -18.02 4.85
CA ALA A 507 38.73 -17.24 3.94
C ALA A 507 37.36 -17.92 3.74
N GLY A 508 36.27 -17.21 4.07
CA GLY A 508 34.90 -17.71 3.96
C GLY A 508 34.29 -18.26 5.24
N LEU A 509 34.99 -18.15 6.40
CA LEU A 509 34.41 -18.46 7.71
C LEU A 509 33.28 -17.48 8.08
N LEU A 510 32.33 -17.97 8.88
CA LEU A 510 31.22 -17.16 9.38
C LEU A 510 31.71 -16.18 10.46
N ASP A 511 31.18 -14.96 10.45
CA ASP A 511 31.36 -14.01 11.55
C ASP A 511 30.50 -14.38 12.78
N GLU A 512 30.65 -13.65 13.90
CA GLU A 512 29.97 -13.97 15.16
C GLU A 512 28.43 -13.91 15.06
N VAL A 513 27.89 -13.01 14.22
CA VAL A 513 26.44 -12.89 14.02
C VAL A 513 25.92 -14.04 13.16
N GLN A 514 26.64 -14.35 12.08
CA GLN A 514 26.32 -15.42 11.14
C GLN A 514 26.48 -16.81 11.76
N LEU A 515 27.45 -16.99 12.67
CA LEU A 515 27.64 -18.23 13.41
C LEU A 515 26.45 -18.49 14.34
N ILE A 516 26.00 -17.48 15.09
CA ILE A 516 24.82 -17.61 15.96
C ILE A 516 23.55 -17.91 15.14
N GLU A 517 23.40 -17.30 13.97
CA GLU A 517 22.30 -17.59 13.04
C GLU A 517 22.35 -19.05 12.55
N ALA A 518 23.51 -19.52 12.09
CA ALA A 518 23.69 -20.88 11.60
C ALA A 518 23.48 -21.94 12.69
N GLU A 519 23.97 -21.69 13.90
CA GLU A 519 23.79 -22.59 15.05
C GLU A 519 22.35 -22.63 15.54
N ARG A 520 21.65 -21.48 15.56
CA ARG A 520 20.23 -21.43 15.89
C ARG A 520 19.41 -22.21 14.87
N TRP A 521 19.74 -22.08 13.59
CA TRP A 521 19.05 -22.80 12.52
C TRP A 521 19.31 -24.31 12.60
N LEU A 522 20.56 -24.77 12.75
CA LEU A 522 20.89 -26.20 12.87
C LEU A 522 20.18 -26.89 14.06
N ASN A 523 19.88 -26.14 15.11
CA ASN A 523 19.17 -26.64 16.29
C ASN A 523 17.63 -26.48 16.22
N SER A 524 17.09 -26.02 15.09
CA SER A 524 15.66 -25.76 14.93
C SER A 524 14.88 -27.01 14.49
N ALA A 525 13.57 -27.04 14.75
CA ALA A 525 12.70 -28.14 14.32
C ALA A 525 12.61 -28.24 12.78
N GLU A 526 12.79 -27.11 12.11
CA GLU A 526 12.79 -26.97 10.65
C GLU A 526 14.05 -27.60 10.02
N ALA A 527 15.23 -27.47 10.64
CA ALA A 527 16.44 -28.15 10.18
C ALA A 527 16.34 -29.68 10.33
N ALA A 528 15.70 -30.16 11.41
CA ALA A 528 15.42 -31.59 11.58
C ALA A 528 14.41 -32.13 10.54
N TYR A 529 13.50 -31.28 10.06
CA TYR A 529 12.51 -31.64 9.05
C TYR A 529 13.04 -31.57 7.61
N LEU A 530 13.75 -30.50 7.26
CA LEU A 530 14.24 -30.23 5.91
C LEU A 530 15.56 -30.97 5.60
N GLY A 531 16.36 -31.28 6.62
CA GLY A 531 17.73 -31.77 6.47
C GLY A 531 18.71 -30.67 6.05
N PHE A 532 20.00 -30.95 6.15
CA PHE A 532 21.10 -30.04 5.82
C PHE A 532 22.34 -30.80 5.37
N ASP A 533 23.18 -30.12 4.59
CA ASP A 533 24.46 -30.66 4.13
C ASP A 533 25.48 -30.81 5.28
N GLU A 534 26.31 -31.85 5.22
CA GLU A 534 27.35 -32.14 6.20
C GLU A 534 28.43 -31.05 6.20
N ALA A 535 28.70 -30.45 5.03
CA ALA A 535 29.61 -29.32 4.87
C ALA A 535 29.22 -28.08 5.69
N LEU A 536 27.93 -27.90 5.99
CA LEU A 536 27.46 -26.80 6.83
C LEU A 536 27.86 -27.00 8.30
N ILE A 537 27.83 -28.25 8.78
CA ILE A 537 28.28 -28.59 10.14
C ILE A 537 29.76 -28.26 10.28
N ASP A 538 30.57 -28.66 9.28
CA ASP A 538 32.01 -28.44 9.28
C ASP A 538 32.36 -26.93 9.27
N LEU A 539 31.64 -26.14 8.47
CA LEU A 539 31.80 -24.67 8.44
C LEU A 539 31.50 -24.03 9.80
N VAL A 540 30.42 -24.45 10.47
CA VAL A 540 30.03 -23.93 11.78
C VAL A 540 31.07 -24.26 12.84
N VAL A 541 31.58 -25.50 12.85
CA VAL A 541 32.64 -25.92 13.78
C VAL A 541 33.93 -25.13 13.53
N ALA A 542 34.36 -25.00 12.28
CA ALA A 542 35.57 -24.25 11.92
C ALA A 542 35.46 -22.75 12.27
N SER A 543 34.29 -22.15 12.03
CA SER A 543 34.04 -20.73 12.32
C SER A 543 34.03 -20.46 13.83
N ARG A 544 33.41 -21.35 14.63
CA ARG A 544 33.43 -21.25 16.09
C ARG A 544 34.84 -21.29 16.66
N GLN A 545 35.65 -22.25 16.20
CA GLN A 545 37.04 -22.38 16.66
C GLN A 545 37.88 -21.14 16.34
N ALA A 546 37.71 -20.55 15.15
CA ALA A 546 38.43 -19.34 14.76
C ALA A 546 38.05 -18.12 15.60
N ILE A 547 36.75 -17.95 15.91
CA ILE A 547 36.27 -16.84 16.75
C ILE A 547 36.76 -16.99 18.19
N ASP A 548 36.71 -18.20 18.75
CA ASP A 548 37.21 -18.45 20.11
C ASP A 548 38.72 -18.21 20.22
N GLN A 549 39.50 -18.61 19.21
CA GLN A 549 40.93 -18.30 19.12
C GLN A 549 41.20 -16.80 19.07
N ALA A 550 40.48 -16.07 18.22
CA ALA A 550 40.62 -14.61 18.10
C ALA A 550 40.22 -13.89 19.41
N ARG A 551 39.22 -14.39 20.14
CA ARG A 551 38.82 -13.86 21.46
C ARG A 551 39.93 -14.10 22.48
N HIS A 552 40.47 -15.30 22.57
CA HIS A 552 41.58 -15.62 23.48
C HIS A 552 42.82 -14.78 23.19
N GLU A 553 43.22 -14.62 21.93
CA GLU A 553 44.36 -13.76 21.57
C GLU A 553 44.14 -12.29 21.96
N LYS A 554 42.91 -11.79 21.83
CA LYS A 554 42.55 -10.43 22.23
C LYS A 554 42.56 -10.28 23.76
N GLU A 555 42.07 -11.27 24.50
CA GLU A 555 42.12 -11.28 25.96
C GLU A 555 43.57 -11.31 26.48
N GLU A 556 44.44 -12.11 25.87
CA GLU A 556 45.87 -12.15 26.21
C GLU A 556 46.57 -10.81 25.92
N ARG A 557 46.29 -10.18 24.78
CA ARG A 557 46.82 -8.83 24.47
C ARG A 557 46.35 -7.80 25.49
N THR A 558 45.06 -7.80 25.80
CA THR A 558 44.47 -6.87 26.76
C THR A 558 45.07 -7.06 28.16
N ARG A 559 45.32 -8.32 28.55
CA ARG A 559 45.99 -8.64 29.82
C ARG A 559 47.43 -8.13 29.86
N HIS A 560 48.20 -8.34 28.78
CA HIS A 560 49.56 -7.82 28.69
C HIS A 560 49.61 -6.28 28.70
N GLU A 561 48.67 -5.61 28.04
CA GLU A 561 48.55 -4.15 28.09
C GLU A 561 48.21 -3.63 29.50
N LEU A 562 47.34 -4.34 30.23
CA LEU A 562 46.98 -3.98 31.60
C LEU A 562 48.18 -4.17 32.56
N GLU A 563 48.93 -5.25 32.40
CA GLU A 563 50.15 -5.53 33.18
C GLU A 563 51.22 -4.44 32.93
N GLN A 564 51.40 -4.01 31.68
CA GLN A 564 52.30 -2.90 31.34
C GLN A 564 51.84 -1.56 31.92
N ALA A 565 50.53 -1.28 31.90
CA ALA A 565 49.96 -0.06 32.47
C ALA A 565 50.12 -0.02 34.00
N GLN A 566 49.94 -1.16 34.68
CA GLN A 566 50.15 -1.28 36.13
C GLN A 566 51.63 -1.08 36.50
N ALA A 567 52.56 -1.68 35.77
CA ALA A 567 53.99 -1.49 35.99
C ALA A 567 54.42 -0.03 35.81
N LEU A 568 53.87 0.67 34.81
CA LEU A 568 54.15 2.09 34.59
C LEU A 568 53.57 2.97 35.71
N ALA A 569 52.40 2.63 36.25
CA ALA A 569 51.78 3.34 37.36
C ALA A 569 52.58 3.17 38.66
N GLU A 570 53.08 1.97 38.96
CA GLU A 570 53.95 1.72 40.12
C GLU A 570 55.29 2.45 40.01
N ALA A 571 55.90 2.46 38.83
CA ALA A 571 57.14 3.21 38.58
C ALA A 571 56.96 4.71 38.82
N ARG A 572 55.83 5.29 38.36
CA ARG A 572 55.50 6.71 38.59
C ARG A 572 55.26 7.02 40.07
N ARG A 573 54.60 6.12 40.80
CA ARG A 573 54.39 6.27 42.25
C ARG A 573 55.72 6.29 43.00
N LEU A 574 56.63 5.38 42.69
CA LEU A 574 57.97 5.32 43.28
C LEU A 574 58.79 6.58 42.96
N GLN A 575 58.70 7.10 41.74
CA GLN A 575 59.34 8.37 41.37
C GLN A 575 58.75 9.56 42.13
N ALA A 576 57.43 9.60 42.32
CA ALA A 576 56.78 10.67 43.08
C ALA A 576 57.25 10.68 44.54
N GLU A 577 57.30 9.51 45.19
CA GLU A 577 57.81 9.36 46.57
C GLU A 577 59.30 9.76 46.69
N GLN A 578 60.12 9.47 45.67
CA GLN A 578 61.52 9.91 45.64
C GLN A 578 61.66 11.42 45.46
N SER A 579 60.84 12.03 44.60
CA SER A 579 60.85 13.47 44.34
C SER A 579 60.42 14.29 45.55
N GLU A 580 59.45 13.80 46.33
CA GLU A 580 58.98 14.42 47.56
C GLU A 580 60.08 14.41 48.65
N LYS A 581 60.79 13.28 48.81
CA LYS A 581 61.92 13.19 49.73
C LYS A 581 63.04 14.17 49.37
N LEU A 582 63.36 14.26 48.08
CA LEU A 582 64.36 15.21 47.56
C LEU A 582 63.95 16.67 47.78
N ALA A 583 62.66 17.01 47.61
CA ALA A 583 62.14 18.35 47.85
C ALA A 583 62.20 18.75 49.33
N VAL A 584 61.89 17.82 50.25
CA VAL A 584 62.00 18.04 51.71
C VAL A 584 63.46 18.26 52.13
N GLU A 585 64.40 17.51 51.53
CA GLU A 585 65.83 17.64 51.82
C GLU A 585 66.42 18.96 51.28
N GLN A 586 65.98 19.38 50.09
CA GLN A 586 66.34 20.69 49.51
C GLN A 586 65.74 21.86 50.33
N GLY A 587 64.51 21.74 50.82
CA GLY A 587 63.88 22.72 51.70
C GLY A 587 64.66 22.94 53.01
N ARG A 588 65.15 21.85 53.63
CA ARG A 588 66.01 21.93 54.83
C ARG A 588 67.35 22.62 54.57
N ARG A 589 67.94 22.45 53.38
CA ARG A 589 69.19 23.13 52.99
C ARG A 589 68.98 24.62 52.75
N ALA A 590 67.90 25.00 52.05
CA ALA A 590 67.55 26.40 51.80
C ALA A 590 67.27 27.18 53.11
N GLU A 591 66.65 26.56 54.11
CA GLU A 591 66.41 27.18 55.42
C GLU A 591 67.69 27.36 56.27
N ALA A 592 68.70 26.52 56.06
CA ALA A 592 70.00 26.66 56.73
C ALA A 592 70.82 27.82 56.13
N GLU A 593 70.77 28.00 54.81
CA GLU A 593 71.43 29.10 54.08
C GLU A 593 70.74 30.46 54.35
N ALA A 594 69.42 30.49 54.50
CA ALA A 594 68.70 31.72 54.88
C ALA A 594 69.06 32.23 56.29
N ARG A 595 69.44 31.32 57.21
CA ARG A 595 69.85 31.66 58.58
C ARG A 595 71.29 32.19 58.66
N SER A 596 72.18 31.77 57.77
CA SER A 596 73.56 32.30 57.69
C SER A 596 73.62 33.67 56.98
N ALA A 597 72.79 33.89 55.96
CA ALA A 597 72.72 35.17 55.22
C ALA A 597 72.15 36.34 56.06
N ARG A 598 71.24 36.07 57.02
CA ARG A 598 70.70 37.08 57.94
C ARG A 598 71.70 37.51 59.02
N ARG A 599 72.63 36.65 59.44
CA ARG A 599 73.71 37.02 60.39
C ARG A 599 74.81 37.85 59.73
N LEU A 600 75.09 37.63 58.44
CA LEU A 600 76.11 38.39 57.70
C LEU A 600 75.66 39.84 57.38
N ARG A 601 74.37 40.07 57.10
CA ARG A 601 73.84 41.43 56.81
C ARG A 601 73.84 42.37 58.02
N LEU A 602 73.74 41.86 59.24
CA LEU A 602 73.81 42.66 60.47
C LEU A 602 75.27 43.03 60.85
N VAL A 603 76.25 42.17 60.56
CA VAL A 603 77.68 42.43 60.84
C VAL A 603 78.29 43.42 59.85
N VAL A 604 77.90 43.36 58.58
CA VAL A 604 78.40 44.27 57.53
C VAL A 604 77.87 45.70 57.73
N ALA A 605 76.64 45.87 58.23
CA ALA A 605 76.08 47.20 58.52
C ALA A 605 76.77 47.90 59.72
N SER A 606 77.25 47.14 60.72
CA SER A 606 78.04 47.69 61.84
C SER A 606 79.50 47.99 61.49
N LEU A 607 80.08 47.31 60.50
CA LEU A 607 81.48 47.51 60.11
C LEU A 607 81.68 48.77 59.24
N VAL A 608 80.69 49.12 58.42
CA VAL A 608 80.74 50.32 57.54
C VAL A 608 80.67 51.62 58.35
N PHE A 609 80.00 51.62 59.51
CA PHE A 609 79.99 52.76 60.43
C PHE A 609 81.28 52.95 61.23
N ALA A 610 82.06 51.87 61.46
CA ALA A 610 83.33 51.92 62.18
C ALA A 610 84.52 52.30 61.26
N LEU A 611 84.45 51.99 59.96
CA LEU A 611 85.54 52.22 59.01
C LEU A 611 85.66 53.69 58.55
N ALA A 612 84.57 54.47 58.61
CA ALA A 612 84.57 55.89 58.28
C ALA A 612 85.25 56.77 59.36
N GLY A 613 85.41 56.27 60.59
CA GLY A 613 86.10 56.98 61.68
C GLY A 613 87.63 56.80 61.71
N ALA A 614 88.17 55.74 61.11
CA ALA A 614 89.59 55.38 61.24
C ALA A 614 90.50 55.92 60.11
N ILE A 615 89.92 56.40 59.01
CA ILE A 615 90.65 56.96 57.85
C ILE A 615 91.30 58.32 58.17
N VAL A 616 90.97 58.93 59.32
CA VAL A 616 91.54 60.22 59.78
C VAL A 616 92.84 60.05 60.59
N SER A 617 93.27 58.84 60.97
CA SER A 617 94.41 58.69 61.91
C SER A 617 95.55 57.75 61.48
N GLY A 618 95.50 57.14 60.30
CA GLY A 618 96.49 56.11 59.88
C GLY A 618 97.54 56.54 58.85
N VAL A 619 97.49 57.78 58.34
CA VAL A 619 98.34 58.29 57.24
C VAL A 619 99.79 58.63 57.70
N VAL A 620 100.18 58.32 58.94
CA VAL A 620 101.43 58.88 59.52
C VAL A 620 102.58 57.88 59.71
N LEU A 621 102.43 56.58 59.49
CA LEU A 621 103.59 55.66 59.52
C LEU A 621 103.41 54.59 58.43
N LEU A 622 103.75 54.81 57.16
CA LEU A 622 105.11 54.98 56.64
C LEU A 622 106.14 54.13 57.38
N GLY A 623 106.69 53.12 56.69
CA GLY A 623 107.99 52.58 57.07
C GLY A 623 108.23 51.13 56.72
N GLN A 624 108.55 50.88 55.45
CA GLN A 624 109.56 49.92 54.99
C GLN A 624 109.27 48.41 55.20
N GLN A 625 109.12 47.63 54.11
CA GLN A 625 110.22 46.97 53.38
C GLN A 625 111.09 46.09 54.30
N SER A 626 111.50 44.88 53.98
CA SER A 626 111.40 44.02 52.80
C SER A 626 112.28 42.80 53.10
N GLN A 627 111.95 41.65 52.51
CA GLN A 627 112.92 40.72 51.92
C GLN A 627 113.80 39.77 52.80
N ILE A 628 113.83 38.52 52.32
CA ILE A 628 114.98 37.59 52.23
C ILE A 628 115.24 36.62 53.41
N GLN A 629 114.78 35.39 53.19
CA GLN A 629 115.52 34.12 53.10
C GLN A 629 116.74 33.83 54.02
N ALA A 630 116.62 32.64 54.63
CA ALA A 630 117.56 31.51 54.61
C ALA A 630 118.72 31.44 55.62
N ARG A 631 118.80 30.27 56.28
CA ARG A 631 119.92 29.30 56.34
C ARG A 631 120.14 28.73 57.76
N THR A 632 119.89 27.42 57.94
CA THR A 632 120.86 26.31 58.18
C THR A 632 121.43 26.30 59.61
N PHE A 633 121.68 25.22 60.35
CA PHE A 633 121.86 23.78 60.09
C PHE A 633 121.91 23.08 61.48
N ASP A 634 121.36 21.84 61.58
CA ASP A 634 121.76 20.67 62.40
C ASP A 634 122.08 20.76 63.91
N LEU A 635 121.88 19.75 64.78
CA LEU A 635 121.89 18.29 64.61
C LEU A 635 121.19 17.57 65.81
N ALA A 636 120.65 16.36 65.55
CA ALA A 636 120.36 15.22 66.46
C ALA A 636 119.34 15.43 67.61
N THR A 637 118.39 14.56 67.96
CA THR A 637 118.14 13.10 67.89
C THR A 637 116.65 12.97 68.31
N GLN A 638 115.78 12.07 67.83
CA GLN A 638 115.72 10.65 68.18
C GLN A 638 114.48 10.02 67.51
N VAL A 639 114.67 8.76 67.11
CA VAL A 639 113.71 7.79 66.59
C VAL A 639 112.58 7.51 67.60
N VAL A 640 111.31 7.47 67.14
CA VAL A 640 110.18 6.62 67.64
C VAL A 640 108.84 6.86 66.89
N ILE A 641 108.69 7.82 65.96
CA ILE A 641 107.36 8.14 65.34
C ILE A 641 107.12 7.54 63.92
N SER A 642 108.05 6.83 63.27
CA SER A 642 107.91 6.57 61.81
C SER A 642 107.01 5.42 61.36
N ASP A 643 106.56 4.50 62.21
CA ASP A 643 105.71 3.38 61.74
C ASP A 643 104.22 3.75 61.63
N GLN A 644 103.74 4.71 62.40
CA GLN A 644 102.33 5.13 62.38
C GLN A 644 102.01 6.06 61.19
N ALA A 645 103.03 6.76 60.66
CA ALA A 645 102.93 7.63 59.49
C ALA A 645 102.92 6.84 58.16
N ALA A 646 103.58 5.68 58.11
CA ALA A 646 103.60 4.83 56.93
C ALA A 646 102.26 4.07 56.72
N ALA A 647 101.63 3.62 57.81
CA ALA A 647 100.33 2.96 57.75
C ALA A 647 99.18 3.91 57.37
N THR A 648 99.22 5.17 57.86
CA THR A 648 98.21 6.19 57.51
C THR A 648 98.37 6.70 56.07
N ALA A 649 99.58 6.75 55.52
CA ALA A 649 99.82 7.12 54.13
C ALA A 649 99.35 6.04 53.12
N GLN A 650 99.45 4.75 53.46
CA GLN A 650 98.96 3.67 52.59
C GLN A 650 97.43 3.57 52.55
N VAL A 651 96.75 3.83 53.67
CA VAL A 651 95.28 3.90 53.73
C VAL A 651 94.76 5.11 52.93
N ALA A 652 95.38 6.28 53.10
CA ALA A 652 95.00 7.49 52.34
C ALA A 652 95.24 7.33 50.81
N ALA A 653 96.26 6.59 50.40
CA ALA A 653 96.53 6.31 48.99
C ALA A 653 95.56 5.27 48.38
N ALA A 654 95.05 4.33 49.18
CA ALA A 654 94.01 3.38 48.77
C ALA A 654 92.65 4.07 48.64
N ASP A 655 92.31 4.95 49.59
CA ASP A 655 91.07 5.74 49.55
C ASP A 655 91.05 6.74 48.39
N ALA A 656 92.20 7.35 48.06
CA ALA A 656 92.32 8.24 46.90
C ALA A 656 92.15 7.51 45.55
N ARG A 657 92.60 6.24 45.45
CA ARG A 657 92.38 5.41 44.24
C ARG A 657 90.93 4.94 44.13
N ALA A 658 90.29 4.61 45.25
CA ALA A 658 88.87 4.28 45.28
C ALA A 658 88.00 5.49 44.87
N ALA A 659 88.33 6.69 45.38
CA ALA A 659 87.64 7.93 45.02
C ALA A 659 87.77 8.29 43.53
N ALA A 660 88.97 8.10 42.95
CA ALA A 660 89.20 8.34 41.53
C ALA A 660 88.43 7.34 40.63
N ALA A 661 88.36 6.06 41.02
CA ALA A 661 87.58 5.05 40.30
C ALA A 661 86.06 5.32 40.36
N THR A 662 85.55 5.82 41.49
CA THR A 662 84.15 6.23 41.62
C THR A 662 83.80 7.48 40.81
N ALA A 663 84.73 8.43 40.65
CA ALA A 663 84.56 9.58 39.76
C ALA A 663 84.54 9.14 38.28
N GLN A 664 85.45 8.22 37.93
CA GLN A 664 85.50 7.41 36.69
C GLN A 664 84.12 6.89 36.26
N ALA A 665 83.52 6.12 37.16
CA ALA A 665 82.24 5.46 36.94
C ALA A 665 81.04 6.44 36.95
N ALA A 666 81.10 7.50 37.75
CA ALA A 666 80.03 8.50 37.84
C ALA A 666 79.90 9.32 36.55
N GLU A 667 81.01 9.65 35.88
CA GLU A 667 81.01 10.40 34.62
C GLU A 667 80.48 9.55 33.45
N GLY A 668 80.83 8.25 33.39
CA GLY A 668 80.27 7.29 32.43
C GLY A 668 78.77 7.07 32.60
N LEU A 669 78.29 6.97 33.85
CA LEU A 669 76.86 6.78 34.15
C LEU A 669 76.04 8.05 33.87
N ALA A 670 76.63 9.24 34.06
CA ALA A 670 75.99 10.52 33.76
C ALA A 670 75.82 10.74 32.25
N LEU A 671 76.81 10.35 31.43
CA LEU A 671 76.70 10.42 29.97
C LEU A 671 75.63 9.46 29.43
N GLN A 672 75.57 8.25 29.98
CA GLN A 672 74.62 7.20 29.57
C GLN A 672 73.17 7.54 29.96
N ARG A 673 72.95 8.10 31.16
CA ARG A 673 71.65 8.64 31.56
C ARG A 673 71.25 9.87 30.73
N GLY A 674 72.21 10.72 30.35
CA GLY A 674 71.96 11.86 29.47
C GLY A 674 71.47 11.44 28.08
N THR A 675 72.05 10.37 27.50
CA THR A 675 71.61 9.85 26.20
C THR A 675 70.27 9.11 26.28
N GLU A 676 69.98 8.38 27.37
CA GLU A 676 68.69 7.72 27.57
C GLU A 676 67.54 8.71 27.78
N VAL A 677 67.75 9.79 28.57
CA VAL A 677 66.74 10.83 28.77
C VAL A 677 66.49 11.62 27.48
N ALA A 678 67.55 11.91 26.70
CA ALA A 678 67.40 12.56 25.40
C ALA A 678 66.64 11.68 24.39
N LEU A 679 66.90 10.36 24.38
CA LEU A 679 66.19 9.41 23.51
C LEU A 679 64.72 9.27 23.90
N ALA A 680 64.42 9.19 25.21
CA ALA A 680 63.05 9.13 25.72
C ALA A 680 62.27 10.42 25.39
N ALA A 681 62.88 11.59 25.53
CA ALA A 681 62.27 12.86 25.15
C ALA A 681 62.01 12.97 23.64
N VAL A 682 62.91 12.43 22.80
CA VAL A 682 62.70 12.35 21.34
C VAL A 682 61.57 11.38 21.00
N GLN A 683 61.50 10.22 21.66
CA GLN A 683 60.41 9.25 21.47
C GLN A 683 59.06 9.80 21.92
N GLU A 684 58.98 10.50 23.05
CA GLU A 684 57.75 11.14 23.53
C GLU A 684 57.32 12.29 22.61
N ALA A 685 58.27 13.12 22.15
CA ALA A 685 57.98 14.16 21.16
C ALA A 685 57.56 13.60 19.79
N GLN A 686 58.04 12.41 19.42
CA GLN A 686 57.65 11.71 18.20
C GLN A 686 56.27 11.06 18.35
N ALA A 687 55.99 10.40 19.48
CA ALA A 687 54.69 9.83 19.82
C ALA A 687 53.59 10.90 19.90
N ARG A 688 53.91 12.06 20.51
CA ARG A 688 53.01 13.22 20.57
C ARG A 688 52.75 13.80 19.18
N ARG A 689 53.77 13.93 18.34
CA ARG A 689 53.60 14.37 16.94
C ARG A 689 52.77 13.38 16.11
N THR A 690 52.94 12.07 16.31
CA THR A 690 52.12 11.07 15.62
C THR A 690 50.68 11.08 16.12
N ALA A 691 50.44 11.27 17.42
CA ALA A 691 49.09 11.38 17.97
C ALA A 691 48.39 12.67 17.52
N GLU A 692 49.09 13.81 17.53
CA GLU A 692 48.61 15.10 17.01
C GLU A 692 48.33 15.03 15.49
N ALA A 693 49.05 14.19 14.74
CA ALA A 693 48.78 13.92 13.32
C ALA A 693 47.63 12.91 13.08
N LEU A 694 47.35 12.00 14.02
CA LEU A 694 46.30 10.98 13.88
C LEU A 694 44.89 11.53 14.14
N VAL A 695 44.75 12.48 15.08
CA VAL A 695 43.45 13.04 15.47
C VAL A 695 42.70 13.65 14.28
N PRO A 696 43.30 14.50 13.43
CA PRO A 696 42.62 15.03 12.25
C PRO A 696 42.18 13.94 11.26
N ALA A 697 42.98 12.88 11.10
CA ALA A 697 42.68 11.76 10.21
C ALA A 697 41.50 10.91 10.71
N LEU A 698 41.43 10.65 12.02
CA LEU A 698 40.29 9.96 12.64
C LEU A 698 39.02 10.80 12.58
N GLU A 699 39.12 12.12 12.80
CA GLU A 699 38.00 13.03 12.64
C GLU A 699 37.47 13.08 11.20
N GLN A 700 38.38 13.07 10.21
CA GLN A 700 38.03 12.99 8.80
C GLN A 700 37.33 11.65 8.48
N GLN A 701 37.86 10.53 8.98
CA GLN A 701 37.25 9.21 8.77
C GLN A 701 35.86 9.11 9.41
N ALA A 702 35.67 9.69 10.61
CA ALA A 702 34.37 9.75 11.27
C ALA A 702 33.35 10.61 10.48
N ARG A 703 33.77 11.74 9.90
CA ARG A 703 32.93 12.57 9.02
C ARG A 703 32.50 11.80 7.78
N GLN A 704 33.43 11.10 7.12
CA GLN A 704 33.13 10.29 5.93
C GLN A 704 32.16 9.15 6.26
N ALA A 705 32.36 8.45 7.38
CA ALA A 705 31.44 7.40 7.84
C ALA A 705 30.03 7.95 8.12
N ARG A 706 29.95 9.12 8.77
CA ARG A 706 28.67 9.80 9.03
C ARG A 706 27.96 10.24 7.74
N ALA A 707 28.69 10.79 6.78
CA ALA A 707 28.16 11.11 5.46
C ALA A 707 27.59 9.87 4.75
N GLY A 708 28.29 8.73 4.83
CA GLY A 708 27.81 7.44 4.30
C GLY A 708 26.53 6.94 4.99
N GLN A 709 26.43 7.06 6.31
CA GLN A 709 25.23 6.70 7.08
C GLN A 709 24.01 7.56 6.69
N LEU A 710 24.19 8.89 6.59
CA LEU A 710 23.12 9.79 6.16
C LEU A 710 22.69 9.53 4.72
N ALA A 711 23.62 9.19 3.82
CA ALA A 711 23.31 8.81 2.44
C ALA A 711 22.46 7.52 2.38
N ALA A 712 22.74 6.53 3.24
CA ALA A 712 21.94 5.31 3.33
C ALA A 712 20.51 5.59 3.85
N LEU A 713 20.38 6.45 4.87
CA LEU A 713 19.08 6.89 5.38
C LEU A 713 18.29 7.67 4.32
N ALA A 714 18.95 8.56 3.59
CA ALA A 714 18.35 9.30 2.48
C ALA A 714 17.79 8.36 1.40
N GLN A 715 18.54 7.30 1.07
CA GLN A 715 18.11 6.29 0.10
C GLN A 715 16.89 5.50 0.59
N ALA A 716 16.82 5.17 1.89
CA ALA A 716 15.68 4.48 2.49
C ALA A 716 14.40 5.34 2.46
N GLU A 717 14.50 6.62 2.84
CA GLU A 717 13.37 7.56 2.88
C GLU A 717 12.90 8.01 1.48
N SER A 718 13.77 7.94 0.45
CA SER A 718 13.49 8.47 -0.90
C SER A 718 12.23 7.92 -1.59
N SER A 719 11.74 6.76 -1.16
CA SER A 719 10.57 6.11 -1.74
C SER A 719 9.23 6.57 -1.14
N GLU A 720 9.19 6.74 0.19
CA GLU A 720 7.99 7.14 0.94
C GLU A 720 7.92 8.66 1.16
N ARG A 721 9.06 9.30 1.45
CA ARG A 721 9.18 10.72 1.79
C ARG A 721 10.29 11.37 0.97
N PRO A 722 10.04 11.63 -0.32
CA PRO A 722 11.07 12.04 -1.26
C PRO A 722 11.79 13.33 -0.83
N VAL A 723 11.08 14.33 -0.30
CA VAL A 723 11.69 15.61 0.11
C VAL A 723 12.59 15.40 1.31
N ARG A 724 12.12 14.60 2.28
CA ARG A 724 12.93 14.25 3.44
C ARG A 724 14.19 13.49 3.04
N GLY A 725 14.08 12.53 2.13
CA GLY A 725 15.22 11.82 1.55
C GLY A 725 16.21 12.78 0.89
N LEU A 726 15.72 13.75 0.10
CA LEU A 726 16.56 14.79 -0.51
C LEU A 726 17.28 15.65 0.54
N LEU A 727 16.59 16.08 1.59
CA LEU A 727 17.18 16.87 2.67
C LEU A 727 18.25 16.10 3.47
N LEU A 728 18.04 14.80 3.68
CA LEU A 728 19.07 13.94 4.29
C LEU A 728 20.29 13.76 3.36
N ALA A 729 20.09 13.71 2.05
CA ALA A 729 21.18 13.66 1.07
C ALA A 729 21.96 14.99 1.03
N VAL A 730 21.27 16.12 1.15
CA VAL A 730 21.89 17.45 1.32
C VAL A 730 22.79 17.46 2.57
N GLU A 731 22.28 16.99 3.70
CA GLU A 731 23.06 16.87 4.95
C GLU A 731 24.27 15.94 4.80
N ALA A 732 24.10 14.78 4.15
CA ALA A 732 25.18 13.84 3.90
C ALA A 732 26.37 14.48 3.15
N VAL A 733 26.08 15.33 2.17
CA VAL A 733 27.07 16.06 1.37
C VAL A 733 27.65 17.26 2.13
N GLN A 734 26.84 17.96 2.93
CA GLN A 734 27.29 19.10 3.74
C GLN A 734 28.29 18.72 4.84
N VAL A 735 28.19 17.52 5.42
CA VAL A 735 29.06 17.05 6.52
C VAL A 735 30.56 17.15 6.19
N THR A 736 30.96 16.85 4.95
CA THR A 736 32.37 16.97 4.52
C THR A 736 32.68 18.33 3.90
N LEU A 737 31.77 18.87 3.08
CA LEU A 737 31.95 20.19 2.44
C LEU A 737 32.15 21.34 3.43
N ALA A 738 31.46 21.32 4.57
CA ALA A 738 31.59 22.35 5.61
C ALA A 738 33.02 22.45 6.20
N LYS A 739 33.85 21.42 6.02
CA LYS A 739 35.27 21.39 6.42
C LYS A 739 36.24 21.59 5.25
N GLY A 740 35.73 21.86 4.04
CA GLY A 740 36.54 21.99 2.83
C GLY A 740 37.01 20.65 2.26
N GLU A 741 36.42 19.54 2.68
CA GLU A 741 36.72 18.20 2.19
C GLU A 741 35.84 17.86 0.97
N PRO A 742 36.32 17.03 0.03
CA PRO A 742 35.48 16.55 -1.06
C PRO A 742 34.30 15.72 -0.51
N PRO A 743 33.12 15.76 -1.16
CA PRO A 743 31.99 14.93 -0.79
C PRO A 743 32.29 13.45 -0.98
N VAL A 744 31.71 12.62 -0.12
CA VAL A 744 31.77 11.16 -0.27
C VAL A 744 31.01 10.77 -1.54
N ASP A 745 31.62 9.97 -2.42
CA ASP A 745 31.04 9.61 -3.73
C ASP A 745 29.62 9.05 -3.61
N VAL A 746 29.37 8.22 -2.58
CA VAL A 746 28.03 7.67 -2.29
C VAL A 746 27.02 8.76 -1.95
N ALA A 747 27.42 9.78 -1.15
CA ALA A 747 26.53 10.88 -0.78
C ALA A 747 26.21 11.78 -1.97
N ASP A 748 27.20 12.09 -2.82
CA ASP A 748 26.99 12.88 -4.05
C ASP A 748 26.09 12.12 -5.05
N ALA A 749 26.31 10.81 -5.22
CA ALA A 749 25.50 9.97 -6.08
C ALA A 749 24.04 9.87 -5.60
N VAL A 750 23.82 9.69 -4.29
CA VAL A 750 22.48 9.67 -3.69
C VAL A 750 21.78 11.02 -3.87
N LEU A 751 22.47 12.14 -3.67
CA LEU A 751 21.92 13.48 -3.89
C LEU A 751 21.48 13.69 -5.35
N ARG A 752 22.31 13.29 -6.32
CA ARG A 752 21.96 13.38 -7.76
C ARG A 752 20.76 12.49 -8.11
N ASN A 753 20.72 11.26 -7.60
CA ASN A 753 19.60 10.34 -7.83
C ASN A 753 18.30 10.85 -7.17
N ALA A 754 18.39 11.49 -6.00
CA ALA A 754 17.22 12.11 -5.37
C ALA A 754 16.68 13.28 -6.23
N LEU A 755 17.57 14.09 -6.81
CA LEU A 755 17.21 15.21 -7.68
C LEU A 755 16.52 14.79 -8.99
N THR A 756 16.89 13.65 -9.58
CA THR A 756 16.25 13.16 -10.82
C THR A 756 14.89 12.51 -10.59
N ARG A 757 14.52 12.25 -9.33
CA ARG A 757 13.22 11.64 -8.94
C ARG A 757 12.20 12.64 -8.44
N ILE A 758 12.65 13.82 -8.03
CA ILE A 758 11.80 14.89 -7.52
C ILE A 758 11.68 15.94 -8.60
N GLY A 759 10.44 16.33 -8.90
CA GLY A 759 10.15 17.40 -9.84
C GLY A 759 9.73 18.67 -9.12
N GLY A 760 9.82 19.78 -9.85
CA GLY A 760 9.26 21.06 -9.44
C GLY A 760 10.01 21.79 -8.33
N ILE A 761 9.68 23.07 -8.20
CA ILE A 761 10.21 23.96 -7.17
C ILE A 761 9.26 23.94 -5.98
N GLY A 762 9.78 23.61 -4.80
CA GLY A 762 9.02 23.68 -3.55
C GLY A 762 8.92 25.12 -3.04
N LEU A 763 7.71 25.49 -2.61
CA LEU A 763 7.38 26.77 -1.99
C LEU A 763 6.79 26.48 -0.61
N ASP A 764 7.46 26.95 0.43
CA ASP A 764 6.97 26.80 1.80
C ASP A 764 5.73 27.67 2.04
N ILE A 765 4.60 27.01 2.31
CA ILE A 765 3.35 27.68 2.68
C ILE A 765 3.09 27.60 4.19
N ALA A 766 4.06 27.07 4.96
CA ALA A 766 4.12 26.88 6.41
C ALA A 766 3.06 25.97 7.03
N ARG A 767 1.88 25.85 6.42
CA ARG A 767 0.75 25.05 6.92
C ARG A 767 0.12 24.24 5.79
N PRO A 768 -0.52 23.10 6.12
CA PRO A 768 -1.29 22.31 5.16
C PRO A 768 -2.29 23.19 4.41
N ALA A 769 -2.29 23.10 3.08
CA ALA A 769 -3.25 23.82 2.25
C ALA A 769 -4.64 23.21 2.42
N SER A 770 -5.65 24.03 2.73
CA SER A 770 -7.05 23.61 2.74
C SER A 770 -7.72 23.79 1.38
N ALA A 771 -7.34 24.83 0.62
CA ALA A 771 -7.89 25.11 -0.71
C ALA A 771 -6.90 25.88 -1.59
N VAL A 772 -7.03 25.72 -2.90
CA VAL A 772 -6.24 26.41 -3.93
C VAL A 772 -7.13 26.81 -5.10
N ALA A 773 -6.87 27.98 -5.69
CA ALA A 773 -7.59 28.47 -6.88
C ALA A 773 -6.65 29.30 -7.78
N THR A 774 -6.82 29.20 -9.10
CA THR A 774 -6.04 29.97 -10.09
C THR A 774 -6.96 30.83 -10.96
N SER A 775 -6.46 31.99 -11.39
CA SER A 775 -7.11 32.83 -12.38
C SER A 775 -7.06 32.18 -13.77
N ARG A 776 -7.99 32.57 -14.67
CA ARG A 776 -8.10 31.97 -16.01
C ARG A 776 -6.97 32.41 -16.95
N ASP A 777 -6.43 33.60 -16.74
CA ASP A 777 -5.21 34.06 -17.42
C ASP A 777 -3.94 33.37 -16.90
N GLY A 778 -4.05 32.65 -15.78
CA GLY A 778 -3.00 31.85 -15.20
C GLY A 778 -1.88 32.64 -14.51
N THR A 779 -2.06 33.95 -14.32
CA THR A 779 -1.03 34.80 -13.71
C THR A 779 -1.08 34.75 -12.19
N VAL A 780 -2.26 34.56 -11.59
CA VAL A 780 -2.47 34.63 -10.15
C VAL A 780 -3.00 33.32 -9.60
N THR A 781 -2.36 32.80 -8.54
CA THR A 781 -2.84 31.64 -7.77
C THR A 781 -2.99 32.02 -6.30
N ALA A 782 -4.12 31.68 -5.71
CA ALA A 782 -4.40 31.87 -4.29
C ALA A 782 -4.39 30.51 -3.56
N ILE A 783 -3.72 30.47 -2.41
CA ILE A 783 -3.67 29.32 -1.51
C ILE A 783 -4.14 29.78 -0.14
N VAL A 784 -4.96 28.96 0.52
CA VAL A 784 -5.32 29.13 1.92
C VAL A 784 -4.76 27.97 2.73
N GLY A 785 -4.03 28.30 3.79
CA GLY A 785 -3.59 27.34 4.81
C GLY A 785 -4.70 27.04 5.83
N ALA A 786 -4.59 25.90 6.51
CA ALA A 786 -5.56 25.46 7.53
C ALA A 786 -5.74 26.44 8.71
N ASP A 787 -4.77 27.34 8.94
CA ASP A 787 -4.83 28.40 9.96
C ASP A 787 -5.47 29.71 9.47
N GLY A 788 -5.92 29.76 8.22
CA GLY A 788 -6.48 30.96 7.59
C GLY A 788 -5.44 31.86 6.91
N ALA A 789 -4.17 31.46 6.86
CA ALA A 789 -3.15 32.20 6.11
C ALA A 789 -3.46 32.15 4.61
N LEU A 790 -3.78 33.30 4.03
CA LEU A 790 -4.05 33.47 2.61
C LEU A 790 -2.78 33.96 1.92
N GLN A 791 -2.32 33.22 0.92
CA GLN A 791 -1.16 33.57 0.11
C GLN A 791 -1.56 33.69 -1.37
N VAL A 792 -1.23 34.81 -1.98
CA VAL A 792 -1.51 35.08 -3.40
C VAL A 792 -0.19 35.20 -4.16
N TRP A 793 0.04 34.23 -5.03
CA TRP A 793 1.25 34.05 -5.82
C TRP A 793 1.07 34.60 -7.23
N ASN A 794 2.14 35.19 -7.77
CA ASN A 794 2.25 35.49 -9.19
C ASN A 794 3.10 34.40 -9.84
N LEU A 795 2.49 33.56 -10.68
CA LEU A 795 3.21 32.44 -11.30
C LEU A 795 4.14 32.87 -12.44
N ALA A 796 3.98 34.08 -12.97
CA ALA A 796 4.92 34.65 -13.94
C ALA A 796 6.22 35.14 -13.30
N ASP A 797 6.22 35.40 -11.98
CA ASP A 797 7.38 35.85 -11.22
C ASP A 797 7.41 35.19 -9.83
N LEU A 798 7.92 33.97 -9.80
CA LEU A 798 8.08 33.19 -8.56
C LEU A 798 9.22 33.71 -7.66
N ALA A 799 10.03 34.66 -8.13
CA ALA A 799 11.07 35.28 -7.32
C ALA A 799 10.50 36.36 -6.38
N ALA A 800 9.35 36.95 -6.75
CA ALA A 800 8.63 37.85 -5.88
C ALA A 800 7.95 37.09 -4.73
N PRO A 801 8.06 37.56 -3.48
CA PRO A 801 7.38 36.92 -2.35
C PRO A 801 5.85 36.99 -2.55
N PRO A 802 5.11 35.98 -2.06
CA PRO A 802 3.65 35.98 -2.16
C PRO A 802 3.07 37.16 -1.39
N ARG A 803 1.95 37.68 -1.89
CA ARG A 803 1.16 38.66 -1.15
C ARG A 803 0.33 37.92 -0.12
N THR A 804 0.50 38.26 1.15
CA THR A 804 -0.12 37.52 2.24
C THR A 804 -1.19 38.34 2.96
N ALA A 805 -2.21 37.65 3.45
CA ALA A 805 -3.24 38.18 4.34
C ALA A 805 -3.69 37.07 5.31
N MET A 806 -4.45 37.44 6.33
CA MET A 806 -5.00 36.49 7.30
C MET A 806 -6.53 36.53 7.23
N ALA A 807 -7.13 35.40 6.89
CA ALA A 807 -8.55 35.18 7.10
C ALA A 807 -8.78 34.70 8.55
N PRO A 808 -9.80 35.21 9.25
CA PRO A 808 -10.09 34.82 10.62
C PRO A 808 -10.85 33.50 10.64
N GLY A 809 -10.35 32.59 11.47
CA GLY A 809 -10.92 31.26 11.60
C GLY A 809 -10.56 30.34 10.43
N PRO A 810 -10.95 29.06 10.53
CA PRO A 810 -10.64 28.05 9.52
C PRO A 810 -11.44 28.31 8.24
N VAL A 811 -10.73 28.53 7.14
CA VAL A 811 -11.31 28.68 5.80
C VAL A 811 -11.27 27.34 5.07
N THR A 812 -12.43 26.91 4.58
CA THR A 812 -12.63 25.62 3.91
C THR A 812 -12.92 25.76 2.42
N LEU A 813 -13.39 26.92 1.97
CA LEU A 813 -13.83 27.16 0.59
C LEU A 813 -13.12 28.39 0.00
N LEU A 814 -12.69 28.28 -1.25
CA LEU A 814 -11.95 29.30 -1.98
C LEU A 814 -12.43 29.39 -3.44
N ALA A 815 -12.67 30.61 -3.95
CA ALA A 815 -12.98 30.86 -5.35
C ALA A 815 -12.30 32.14 -5.84
N LEU A 816 -11.70 32.10 -7.03
CA LEU A 816 -11.00 33.23 -7.65
C LEU A 816 -11.69 33.61 -8.95
N SER A 817 -11.84 34.92 -9.20
CA SER A 817 -12.39 35.43 -10.45
C SER A 817 -11.47 35.13 -11.63
N SER A 818 -12.06 35.05 -12.82
CA SER A 818 -11.32 34.74 -14.06
C SER A 818 -10.21 35.75 -14.37
N ASP A 819 -10.41 37.02 -14.04
CA ASP A 819 -9.46 38.12 -14.18
C ASP A 819 -8.41 38.20 -13.06
N GLY A 820 -8.49 37.31 -12.05
CA GLY A 820 -7.57 37.28 -10.92
C GLY A 820 -7.62 38.52 -10.02
N THR A 821 -8.67 39.35 -10.09
CA THR A 821 -8.77 40.59 -9.28
C THR A 821 -9.62 40.43 -8.01
N ARG A 822 -10.47 39.42 -7.94
CA ARG A 822 -11.40 39.17 -6.83
C ARG A 822 -11.29 37.75 -6.32
N LEU A 823 -11.14 37.59 -5.02
CA LEU A 823 -11.10 36.30 -4.36
C LEU A 823 -12.22 36.20 -3.32
N VAL A 824 -12.85 35.05 -3.19
CA VAL A 824 -13.83 34.76 -2.14
C VAL A 824 -13.31 33.64 -1.26
N THR A 825 -13.34 33.86 0.05
CA THR A 825 -13.07 32.85 1.07
C THR A 825 -14.34 32.63 1.88
N ALA A 826 -14.64 31.38 2.22
CA ALA A 826 -15.67 31.05 3.19
C ALA A 826 -15.17 29.95 4.14
N GLY A 827 -15.44 30.12 5.42
CA GLY A 827 -15.26 29.09 6.44
C GLY A 827 -16.56 28.35 6.73
N GLY A 828 -16.51 27.51 7.77
CA GLY A 828 -17.64 26.69 8.19
C GLY A 828 -18.85 27.49 8.68
N ASP A 829 -18.69 28.73 9.14
CA ASP A 829 -19.80 29.53 9.69
C ASP A 829 -20.39 30.50 8.66
N ALA A 830 -21.70 30.77 8.74
CA ALA A 830 -22.38 31.70 7.84
C ALA A 830 -21.77 33.12 7.84
N ALA A 831 -21.16 33.58 8.95
CA ALA A 831 -20.55 34.92 9.03
C ALA A 831 -19.14 35.00 8.42
N SER A 832 -18.55 33.89 8.00
CA SER A 832 -17.13 33.80 7.61
C SER A 832 -16.85 34.07 6.12
N VAL A 833 -17.86 34.53 5.36
CA VAL A 833 -17.71 34.78 3.93
C VAL A 833 -17.11 36.17 3.67
N ARG A 834 -16.01 36.21 2.91
CA ARG A 834 -15.31 37.45 2.58
C ARG A 834 -14.95 37.52 1.11
N LEU A 835 -15.20 38.69 0.53
CA LEU A 835 -14.72 39.08 -0.77
C LEU A 835 -13.46 39.93 -0.59
N TRP A 836 -12.40 39.55 -1.28
CA TRP A 836 -11.09 40.18 -1.25
C TRP A 836 -10.77 40.82 -2.60
N ASN A 837 -10.11 41.97 -2.55
CA ASN A 837 -9.44 42.53 -3.71
C ASN A 837 -7.99 42.05 -3.71
N VAL A 838 -7.55 41.49 -4.84
CA VAL A 838 -6.21 40.90 -5.03
C VAL A 838 -5.43 41.57 -6.18
N SER A 839 -5.89 42.73 -6.66
CA SER A 839 -5.21 43.48 -7.74
C SER A 839 -3.86 44.08 -7.33
N SER A 840 -3.72 44.55 -6.08
CA SER A 840 -2.48 45.13 -5.55
C SER A 840 -2.13 44.54 -4.19
N ALA A 841 -2.68 45.07 -3.09
CA ALA A 841 -2.63 44.46 -1.77
C ALA A 841 -3.83 43.53 -1.56
N VAL A 842 -3.61 42.39 -0.90
CA VAL A 842 -4.70 41.48 -0.51
C VAL A 842 -5.47 42.11 0.64
N SER A 843 -6.67 42.64 0.33
CA SER A 843 -7.48 43.39 1.29
C SER A 843 -8.94 42.96 1.22
N VAL A 844 -9.62 42.96 2.37
CA VAL A 844 -11.05 42.65 2.44
C VAL A 844 -11.81 43.78 1.75
N ALA A 845 -12.44 43.48 0.61
CA ALA A 845 -13.27 44.41 -0.12
C ALA A 845 -14.68 44.49 0.49
N ARG A 846 -15.22 43.34 0.92
CA ARG A 846 -16.57 43.26 1.50
C ARG A 846 -16.72 41.99 2.35
N GLU A 847 -17.36 42.13 3.51
CA GLU A 847 -17.87 40.99 4.28
C GLU A 847 -19.30 40.67 3.82
N LEU A 848 -19.57 39.38 3.61
CA LEU A 848 -20.84 38.88 3.12
C LEU A 848 -21.46 37.94 4.16
N SER A 849 -22.79 37.84 4.16
CA SER A 849 -23.50 36.88 5.00
C SER A 849 -23.78 35.61 4.21
N GLY A 850 -23.53 34.45 4.79
CA GLY A 850 -23.94 33.18 4.22
C GLY A 850 -25.46 32.93 4.33
N PRO A 851 -25.96 31.81 3.77
CA PRO A 851 -27.39 31.49 3.75
C PRO A 851 -28.02 31.21 5.14
N GLY A 852 -27.21 30.91 6.16
CA GLY A 852 -27.63 30.83 7.56
C GLY A 852 -27.03 29.65 8.33
N ASP A 853 -26.76 28.53 7.64
CA ASP A 853 -26.08 27.36 8.20
C ASP A 853 -24.63 27.28 7.70
N ALA A 854 -23.95 26.15 7.92
CA ALA A 854 -22.57 25.95 7.57
C ALA A 854 -22.36 25.99 6.05
N ASN A 855 -21.44 26.82 5.57
CA ASN A 855 -21.20 26.95 4.12
C ASN A 855 -20.53 25.68 3.58
N THR A 856 -21.09 25.09 2.53
CA THR A 856 -20.60 23.82 1.96
C THR A 856 -20.11 23.95 0.52
N ALA A 857 -20.55 24.96 -0.23
CA ALA A 857 -20.11 25.21 -1.59
C ALA A 857 -20.13 26.70 -1.95
N ILE A 858 -19.18 27.14 -2.77
CA ILE A 858 -19.14 28.48 -3.37
C ILE A 858 -18.80 28.39 -4.85
N ALA A 859 -19.29 29.35 -5.65
CA ALA A 859 -18.91 29.50 -7.05
C ALA A 859 -18.91 30.98 -7.46
N LEU A 860 -18.00 31.37 -8.36
CA LEU A 860 -18.00 32.67 -9.02
C LEU A 860 -18.35 32.48 -10.50
N SER A 861 -19.12 33.39 -11.08
CA SER A 861 -19.38 33.40 -12.52
C SER A 861 -18.13 33.76 -13.31
N ALA A 862 -18.09 33.34 -14.58
CA ALA A 862 -16.93 33.54 -15.45
C ALA A 862 -16.55 35.01 -15.68
N ASP A 863 -17.49 35.94 -15.54
CA ASP A 863 -17.27 37.40 -15.61
C ASP A 863 -16.93 38.04 -14.25
N GLY A 864 -16.88 37.25 -13.16
CA GLY A 864 -16.62 37.73 -11.80
C GLY A 864 -17.73 38.61 -11.21
N ARG A 865 -18.91 38.65 -11.85
CA ARG A 865 -20.05 39.47 -11.43
C ARG A 865 -20.91 38.79 -10.37
N LEU A 866 -21.20 37.51 -10.53
CA LEU A 866 -22.09 36.77 -9.65
C LEU A 866 -21.30 35.85 -8.73
N LEU A 867 -21.73 35.76 -7.47
CA LEU A 867 -21.22 34.85 -6.46
C LEU A 867 -22.38 34.02 -5.91
N ALA A 868 -22.28 32.70 -5.98
CA ALA A 868 -23.22 31.78 -5.33
C ALA A 868 -22.58 31.16 -4.09
N ILE A 869 -23.36 31.05 -3.02
CA ILE A 869 -22.97 30.45 -1.74
C ILE A 869 -24.10 29.53 -1.31
N ALA A 870 -23.77 28.29 -0.96
CA ALA A 870 -24.74 27.34 -0.45
C ALA A 870 -24.33 26.75 0.91
N ASP A 871 -25.32 26.30 1.66
CA ASP A 871 -25.15 25.75 3.01
C ASP A 871 -25.54 24.27 3.14
N ALA A 872 -25.25 23.71 4.32
CA ALA A 872 -25.51 22.33 4.69
C ALA A 872 -27.00 21.96 4.76
N GLN A 873 -27.90 22.95 4.77
CA GLN A 873 -29.35 22.74 4.75
C GLN A 873 -29.95 22.95 3.36
N GLY A 874 -29.12 23.18 2.33
CA GLY A 874 -29.60 23.33 0.97
C GLY A 874 -29.91 24.78 0.58
N ALA A 875 -29.81 25.76 1.49
CA ALA A 875 -30.10 27.14 1.14
C ALA A 875 -28.98 27.73 0.28
N THR A 876 -29.34 28.35 -0.84
CA THR A 876 -28.38 29.00 -1.76
C THR A 876 -28.70 30.49 -1.91
N LEU A 877 -27.69 31.33 -1.70
CA LEU A 877 -27.72 32.78 -1.95
C LEU A 877 -26.86 33.13 -3.17
N VAL A 878 -27.35 34.04 -4.01
CA VAL A 878 -26.64 34.58 -5.16
C VAL A 878 -26.47 36.09 -5.00
N TYR A 879 -25.24 36.56 -5.02
CA TYR A 879 -24.84 37.96 -4.90
C TYR A 879 -24.48 38.55 -6.26
N ASP A 880 -25.01 39.74 -6.57
CA ASP A 880 -24.49 40.57 -7.66
C ASP A 880 -23.40 41.50 -7.11
N LEU A 881 -22.15 41.18 -7.42
CA LEU A 881 -20.98 41.92 -6.98
C LEU A 881 -20.81 43.26 -7.72
N ALA A 882 -21.52 43.48 -8.83
CA ALA A 882 -21.57 44.80 -9.49
C ALA A 882 -22.54 45.78 -8.78
N SER A 883 -23.46 45.26 -7.97
CA SER A 883 -24.48 46.05 -7.26
C SER A 883 -24.38 45.84 -5.74
N PRO A 884 -23.40 46.46 -5.05
CA PRO A 884 -23.09 46.12 -3.66
C PRO A 884 -24.24 46.35 -2.68
N SER A 885 -25.13 47.30 -2.96
CA SER A 885 -26.29 47.64 -2.14
C SER A 885 -27.50 46.73 -2.37
N ALA A 886 -27.50 45.90 -3.42
CA ALA A 886 -28.59 44.96 -3.67
C ALA A 886 -28.58 43.82 -2.64
N ALA A 887 -29.76 43.43 -2.16
CA ALA A 887 -29.91 42.25 -1.34
C ALA A 887 -29.57 40.99 -2.18
N PRO A 888 -28.95 39.96 -1.58
CA PRO A 888 -28.71 38.70 -2.29
C PRO A 888 -30.02 38.06 -2.70
N GLN A 889 -30.03 37.46 -3.89
CA GLN A 889 -31.14 36.64 -4.33
C GLN A 889 -31.08 35.28 -3.62
N ARG A 890 -32.12 34.93 -2.86
CA ARG A 890 -32.28 33.59 -2.29
C ARG A 890 -33.02 32.70 -3.27
N LEU A 891 -32.46 31.54 -3.60
CA LEU A 891 -33.10 30.62 -4.53
C LEU A 891 -34.19 29.81 -3.81
N SER A 892 -35.42 29.89 -4.33
CA SER A 892 -36.61 29.18 -3.84
C SER A 892 -36.65 27.74 -4.33
N GLY A 893 -37.27 26.82 -3.58
CA GLY A 893 -37.49 25.42 -4.03
C GLY A 893 -36.49 24.38 -3.52
N LEU A 894 -35.52 24.79 -2.70
CA LEU A 894 -34.50 23.91 -2.10
C LEU A 894 -34.93 23.18 -0.82
N GLY A 895 -36.23 23.25 -0.42
CA GLY A 895 -36.86 22.46 0.65
C GLY A 895 -35.91 21.89 1.71
N GLY A 896 -35.31 22.78 2.50
CA GLY A 896 -34.04 22.49 3.18
C GLY A 896 -34.04 21.33 4.16
N GLN A 897 -33.39 20.22 3.75
CA GLN A 897 -32.92 19.12 4.60
C GLN A 897 -31.65 18.42 4.03
N SER A 898 -30.99 18.98 3.01
CA SER A 898 -29.86 18.30 2.34
C SER A 898 -28.76 19.26 1.95
N ALA A 899 -27.52 18.90 2.27
CA ALA A 899 -26.34 19.69 1.97
C ALA A 899 -26.13 19.84 0.46
N VAL A 900 -25.75 21.05 0.02
CA VAL A 900 -25.26 21.31 -1.34
C VAL A 900 -23.76 21.02 -1.37
N ARG A 901 -23.33 20.04 -2.16
CA ARG A 901 -21.92 19.65 -2.27
C ARG A 901 -21.15 20.40 -3.34
N SER A 902 -21.84 20.84 -4.39
CA SER A 902 -21.21 21.51 -5.53
C SER A 902 -22.14 22.54 -6.15
N LEU A 903 -21.55 23.64 -6.61
CA LEU A 903 -22.19 24.72 -7.36
C LEU A 903 -21.41 24.98 -8.64
N ALA A 904 -22.11 25.26 -9.74
CA ALA A 904 -21.46 25.67 -10.98
C ALA A 904 -22.34 26.65 -11.76
N PHE A 905 -21.77 27.77 -12.21
CA PHE A 905 -22.43 28.68 -13.15
C PHE A 905 -22.25 28.16 -14.58
N SER A 906 -23.24 28.41 -15.44
CA SER A 906 -23.04 28.27 -16.89
C SER A 906 -22.02 29.30 -17.39
N PRO A 907 -21.33 29.03 -18.52
CA PRO A 907 -20.31 29.94 -19.05
C PRO A 907 -20.81 31.36 -19.37
N ASP A 908 -22.09 31.49 -19.70
CA ASP A 908 -22.77 32.78 -19.96
C ASP A 908 -23.31 33.46 -18.69
N GLY A 909 -23.19 32.82 -17.52
CA GLY A 909 -23.65 33.34 -16.24
C GLY A 909 -25.18 33.38 -16.06
N GLN A 910 -25.96 32.79 -16.98
CA GLN A 910 -27.43 32.84 -16.90
C GLN A 910 -28.04 31.74 -16.03
N LEU A 911 -27.34 30.62 -15.87
CA LEU A 911 -27.78 29.44 -15.14
C LEU A 911 -26.86 29.13 -13.96
N LEU A 912 -27.45 28.56 -12.91
CA LEU A 912 -26.72 27.99 -11.78
C LEU A 912 -27.16 26.55 -11.54
N ALA A 913 -26.21 25.63 -11.53
CA ALA A 913 -26.43 24.24 -11.20
C ALA A 913 -26.10 23.96 -9.73
N THR A 914 -26.91 23.13 -9.07
CA THR A 914 -26.70 22.69 -7.69
C THR A 914 -26.75 21.18 -7.59
N GLY A 915 -25.80 20.59 -6.87
CA GLY A 915 -25.68 19.15 -6.63
C GLY A 915 -25.76 18.88 -5.14
N ASN A 916 -26.76 18.10 -4.74
CA ASN A 916 -27.13 17.91 -3.33
C ASN A 916 -27.04 16.42 -2.93
N ASP A 917 -27.00 16.16 -1.62
CA ASP A 917 -27.05 14.80 -1.07
C ASP A 917 -28.39 14.07 -1.32
N ASP A 918 -29.47 14.80 -1.61
CA ASP A 918 -30.80 14.28 -1.94
C ASP A 918 -30.93 13.59 -3.31
N SER A 919 -29.81 13.43 -4.04
CA SER A 919 -29.77 12.82 -5.37
C SER A 919 -30.60 13.58 -6.42
N GLN A 920 -30.78 14.89 -6.26
CA GLN A 920 -31.45 15.74 -7.26
C GLN A 920 -30.48 16.73 -7.89
N ALA A 921 -30.34 16.63 -9.21
CA ALA A 921 -29.65 17.62 -10.02
C ALA A 921 -30.63 18.77 -10.30
N ARG A 922 -30.27 20.00 -9.94
CA ARG A 922 -31.15 21.17 -10.16
C ARG A 922 -30.44 22.26 -10.95
N LEU A 923 -31.19 22.92 -11.82
CA LEU A 923 -30.70 23.98 -12.69
C LEU A 923 -31.61 25.21 -12.58
N TYR A 924 -31.05 26.32 -12.08
CA TYR A 924 -31.77 27.56 -11.79
C TYR A 924 -31.56 28.60 -12.87
N THR A 925 -32.59 29.39 -13.14
CA THR A 925 -32.51 30.59 -13.99
C THR A 925 -32.35 31.84 -13.13
N LEU A 926 -31.34 32.65 -13.39
CA LEU A 926 -31.03 33.82 -12.54
C LEU A 926 -31.77 35.10 -12.94
N SER A 927 -32.44 35.15 -14.10
CA SER A 927 -33.11 36.33 -14.63
C SER A 927 -34.48 36.67 -13.98
N SER A 928 -35.05 35.81 -13.13
CA SER A 928 -36.47 35.88 -12.73
C SER A 928 -36.76 36.37 -11.30
N GLY A 929 -35.74 36.65 -10.47
CA GLY A 929 -35.92 37.14 -9.08
C GLY A 929 -36.63 36.18 -8.11
N THR A 930 -37.25 35.10 -8.59
CA THR A 930 -37.96 34.08 -7.79
C THR A 930 -37.50 32.64 -8.05
N GLY A 931 -36.60 32.43 -9.02
CA GLY A 931 -35.84 31.18 -9.18
C GLY A 931 -36.67 30.01 -9.73
N SER A 932 -37.13 30.13 -10.99
CA SER A 932 -37.57 28.93 -11.72
C SER A 932 -36.41 27.97 -11.89
N TYR A 933 -36.62 26.71 -11.53
CA TYR A 933 -35.63 25.66 -11.70
C TYR A 933 -36.24 24.43 -12.37
N THR A 934 -35.40 23.67 -13.05
CA THR A 934 -35.71 22.30 -13.47
C THR A 934 -34.90 21.34 -12.61
N GLN A 935 -35.43 20.14 -12.44
CA GLN A 935 -34.77 19.10 -11.66
C GLN A 935 -34.84 17.76 -12.36
N GLU A 936 -33.80 16.95 -12.15
CA GLU A 936 -33.72 15.57 -12.59
C GLU A 936 -33.22 14.68 -11.45
N ARG A 937 -33.80 13.48 -11.36
CA ARG A 937 -33.45 12.54 -10.29
C ARG A 937 -32.27 11.69 -10.71
N THR A 938 -31.20 11.70 -9.91
CA THR A 938 -30.02 10.85 -10.08
C THR A 938 -30.06 9.64 -9.14
N ARG A 939 -29.13 8.68 -9.32
CA ARG A 939 -28.96 7.56 -8.39
C ARG A 939 -27.80 7.87 -7.43
N GLY A 940 -28.14 8.43 -6.27
CA GLY A 940 -27.21 8.68 -5.17
C GLY A 940 -26.77 10.14 -5.02
N PRO A 941 -26.18 10.48 -3.86
CA PRO A 941 -25.73 11.83 -3.52
C PRO A 941 -24.82 12.42 -4.60
N LEU A 942 -25.04 13.68 -4.97
CA LEU A 942 -24.25 14.37 -6.00
C LEU A 942 -23.04 15.03 -5.36
N THR A 943 -21.86 14.80 -5.93
CA THR A 943 -20.58 15.23 -5.36
C THR A 943 -19.91 16.32 -6.18
N SER A 944 -20.12 16.36 -7.50
CA SER A 944 -19.44 17.31 -8.40
C SER A 944 -20.29 17.64 -9.62
N ILE A 945 -20.05 18.81 -10.23
CA ILE A 945 -20.77 19.32 -11.40
C ILE A 945 -19.77 19.97 -12.37
N ALA A 946 -19.98 19.77 -13.67
CA ALA A 946 -19.22 20.48 -14.70
C ALA A 946 -20.11 20.88 -15.89
N PHE A 947 -19.94 22.11 -16.38
CA PHE A 947 -20.52 22.58 -17.64
C PHE A 947 -19.50 22.45 -18.78
N SER A 948 -19.99 22.22 -20.01
CA SER A 948 -19.18 22.42 -21.21
C SER A 948 -18.86 23.90 -21.41
N GLY A 949 -17.71 24.21 -22.03
CA GLY A 949 -17.32 25.59 -22.33
C GLY A 949 -18.32 26.37 -23.20
N ASN A 950 -19.16 25.68 -23.97
CA ASN A 950 -20.24 26.26 -24.78
C ASN A 950 -21.62 26.29 -24.06
N GLY A 951 -21.71 25.81 -22.82
CA GLY A 951 -22.95 25.77 -22.02
C GLY A 951 -24.02 24.80 -22.51
N ARG A 952 -23.76 24.01 -23.57
CA ARG A 952 -24.73 23.07 -24.15
C ARG A 952 -24.83 21.75 -23.38
N TRP A 953 -23.87 21.42 -22.54
CA TRP A 953 -23.82 20.18 -21.78
C TRP A 953 -23.53 20.44 -20.31
N ILE A 954 -24.10 19.58 -19.46
CA ILE A 954 -23.83 19.55 -18.03
C ILE A 954 -23.64 18.11 -17.57
N ALA A 955 -22.63 17.87 -16.74
CA ALA A 955 -22.36 16.60 -16.11
C ALA A 955 -22.49 16.71 -14.59
N TYR A 956 -23.07 15.68 -13.98
CA TYR A 956 -23.14 15.49 -12.53
C TYR A 956 -22.49 14.17 -12.14
N GLY A 957 -21.66 14.21 -11.11
CA GLY A 957 -20.98 13.07 -10.52
C GLY A 957 -21.65 12.70 -9.21
N SER A 958 -21.67 11.41 -8.88
CA SER A 958 -22.31 10.90 -7.68
C SER A 958 -21.36 10.12 -6.77
N ALA A 959 -21.72 10.01 -5.50
CA ALA A 959 -21.05 9.18 -4.52
C ALA A 959 -21.12 7.67 -4.87
N GLY A 960 -22.04 7.25 -5.74
CA GLY A 960 -22.12 5.88 -6.25
C GLY A 960 -21.22 5.60 -7.46
N GLY A 961 -20.34 6.53 -7.84
CA GLY A 961 -19.45 6.40 -9.01
C GLY A 961 -20.14 6.60 -10.36
N GLN A 962 -21.43 6.95 -10.37
CA GLN A 962 -22.13 7.27 -11.61
C GLN A 962 -21.85 8.71 -12.03
N VAL A 963 -21.50 8.90 -13.30
CA VAL A 963 -21.47 10.20 -13.98
C VAL A 963 -22.65 10.25 -14.95
N ARG A 964 -23.48 11.28 -14.81
CA ARG A 964 -24.60 11.54 -15.73
C ARG A 964 -24.38 12.83 -16.47
N LEU A 965 -24.76 12.84 -17.73
CA LEU A 965 -24.56 13.95 -18.66
C LEU A 965 -25.89 14.28 -19.34
N TRP A 966 -26.19 15.56 -19.47
CA TRP A 966 -27.38 16.05 -20.17
C TRP A 966 -26.99 17.08 -21.21
N SER A 967 -27.70 17.06 -22.35
CA SER A 967 -27.74 18.25 -23.21
C SER A 967 -28.74 19.25 -22.65
N LEU A 968 -28.42 20.52 -22.82
CA LEU A 968 -29.25 21.63 -22.39
C LEU A 968 -29.87 22.35 -23.59
N SER A 969 -31.10 22.78 -23.41
CA SER A 969 -31.80 23.71 -24.31
C SER A 969 -32.50 24.74 -23.43
N GLY A 970 -31.80 25.84 -23.17
CA GLY A 970 -32.17 26.77 -22.10
C GLY A 970 -31.99 26.11 -20.73
N VAL A 971 -33.08 26.03 -19.96
CA VAL A 971 -33.10 25.51 -18.59
C VAL A 971 -33.52 24.04 -18.51
N SER A 972 -33.82 23.38 -19.63
CA SER A 972 -34.33 22.01 -19.62
C SER A 972 -33.22 20.98 -19.76
N PHE A 973 -33.28 19.95 -18.91
CA PHE A 973 -32.53 18.71 -19.10
C PHE A 973 -33.16 17.93 -20.27
N ASN A 974 -32.40 17.73 -21.35
CA ASN A 974 -32.83 16.85 -22.44
C ASN A 974 -32.41 15.40 -22.13
N GLN A 975 -32.22 14.55 -23.14
CA GLN A 975 -31.88 13.14 -22.94
C GLN A 975 -30.65 12.96 -22.02
N PRO A 976 -30.80 12.16 -20.94
CA PRO A 976 -29.69 11.81 -20.05
C PRO A 976 -28.82 10.72 -20.67
N TYR A 977 -27.51 10.88 -20.53
CA TYR A 977 -26.50 9.88 -20.82
C TYR A 977 -25.89 9.43 -19.50
N VAL A 978 -25.75 8.12 -19.30
CA VAL A 978 -25.08 7.55 -18.13
C VAL A 978 -23.72 7.06 -18.58
N LEU A 979 -22.68 7.75 -18.14
CA LEU A 979 -21.30 7.43 -18.50
C LEU A 979 -20.78 6.33 -17.57
N LEU A 980 -20.34 5.22 -18.17
CA LEU A 980 -19.90 4.02 -17.45
C LEU A 980 -18.37 3.98 -17.36
N GLY A 981 -17.85 3.45 -16.24
CA GLY A 981 -16.41 3.17 -16.09
C GLY A 981 -15.88 3.32 -14.66
N LEU A 982 -16.47 4.19 -13.85
CA LEU A 982 -16.07 4.39 -12.45
C LEU A 982 -16.84 3.49 -11.50
N THR A 983 -16.14 2.99 -10.46
CA THR A 983 -16.68 2.05 -9.46
C THR A 983 -16.73 2.61 -8.04
N ALA A 984 -16.13 3.77 -7.81
CA ALA A 984 -16.07 4.43 -6.51
C ALA A 984 -16.56 5.89 -6.62
N PRO A 985 -16.82 6.58 -5.49
CA PRO A 985 -17.35 7.95 -5.48
C PRO A 985 -16.59 8.90 -6.41
N VAL A 986 -17.34 9.66 -7.23
CA VAL A 986 -16.76 10.72 -8.06
C VAL A 986 -16.28 11.85 -7.16
N THR A 987 -15.00 12.20 -7.22
CA THR A 987 -14.42 13.27 -6.39
C THR A 987 -14.49 14.62 -7.08
N GLN A 988 -14.20 14.67 -8.39
CA GLN A 988 -14.26 15.88 -9.19
C GLN A 988 -14.59 15.57 -10.65
N LEU A 989 -15.32 16.49 -11.30
CA LEU A 989 -15.60 16.48 -12.74
C LEU A 989 -14.97 17.67 -13.45
N LEU A 990 -14.51 17.45 -14.68
CA LEU A 990 -14.10 18.49 -15.63
C LEU A 990 -14.67 18.19 -17.03
N MET A 991 -14.81 19.24 -17.83
CA MET A 991 -15.15 19.10 -19.24
C MET A 991 -14.25 20.01 -20.08
N THR A 992 -13.72 19.50 -21.20
CA THR A 992 -12.87 20.30 -22.07
C THR A 992 -13.70 21.31 -22.87
N SER A 993 -13.07 22.43 -23.23
CA SER A 993 -13.69 23.52 -24.01
C SER A 993 -13.32 23.48 -25.51
N ASN A 994 -12.69 22.41 -25.97
CA ASN A 994 -12.24 22.22 -27.35
C ASN A 994 -13.38 21.73 -28.28
N THR A 995 -13.09 21.59 -29.57
CA THR A 995 -14.06 21.22 -30.60
C THR A 995 -14.63 19.81 -30.44
N ALA A 996 -13.88 18.88 -29.84
CA ALA A 996 -14.33 17.53 -29.48
C ALA A 996 -14.32 17.39 -27.95
N PRO A 997 -15.43 17.76 -27.27
CA PRO A 997 -15.40 17.91 -25.83
C PRO A 997 -15.29 16.55 -25.14
N LEU A 998 -14.43 16.46 -24.13
CA LEU A 998 -14.23 15.30 -23.28
C LEU A 998 -14.86 15.55 -21.93
N VAL A 999 -15.47 14.53 -21.34
CA VAL A 999 -15.83 14.50 -19.92
C VAL A 999 -14.74 13.75 -19.17
N ILE A 1000 -14.29 14.29 -18.05
CA ILE A 1000 -13.24 13.69 -17.23
C ILE A 1000 -13.74 13.63 -15.79
N ALA A 1001 -13.63 12.46 -15.18
CA ALA A 1001 -14.06 12.25 -13.79
C ALA A 1001 -12.99 11.49 -13.01
N GLY A 1002 -12.61 12.07 -11.87
CA GLY A 1002 -11.72 11.46 -10.89
C GLY A 1002 -12.54 10.72 -9.84
N SER A 1003 -11.97 9.64 -9.30
CA SER A 1003 -12.66 8.75 -8.38
C SER A 1003 -11.88 8.51 -7.10
N ALA A 1004 -12.61 8.14 -6.05
CA ALA A 1004 -12.06 7.84 -4.73
C ALA A 1004 -11.19 6.56 -4.70
N ASP A 1005 -11.21 5.73 -5.75
CA ASP A 1005 -10.35 4.55 -5.93
C ASP A 1005 -9.03 4.86 -6.68
N GLY A 1006 -8.73 6.13 -6.93
CA GLY A 1006 -7.52 6.55 -7.65
C GLY A 1006 -7.60 6.42 -9.17
N THR A 1007 -8.76 6.02 -9.71
CA THR A 1007 -8.97 5.98 -11.16
C THR A 1007 -9.49 7.31 -11.70
N THR A 1008 -9.12 7.63 -12.94
CA THR A 1008 -9.72 8.76 -13.67
C THR A 1008 -10.24 8.26 -15.01
N CYS A 1009 -11.53 8.47 -15.28
CA CYS A 1009 -12.14 8.07 -16.55
C CYS A 1009 -12.29 9.28 -17.48
N VAL A 1010 -12.10 9.03 -18.77
CA VAL A 1010 -12.25 10.01 -19.85
C VAL A 1010 -13.27 9.49 -20.86
N TRP A 1011 -14.27 10.30 -21.19
CA TRP A 1011 -15.30 9.98 -22.18
C TRP A 1011 -15.28 10.99 -23.33
N ASP A 1012 -15.54 10.49 -24.54
CA ASP A 1012 -15.71 11.30 -25.73
C ASP A 1012 -17.19 11.69 -25.90
N LEU A 1013 -17.48 12.98 -26.08
CA LEU A 1013 -18.83 13.47 -26.30
C LEU A 1013 -19.30 13.37 -27.75
N GLU A 1014 -18.44 13.03 -28.71
CA GLU A 1014 -18.81 12.90 -30.13
C GLU A 1014 -18.87 11.44 -30.61
N GLY A 1015 -18.15 10.50 -29.95
CA GLY A 1015 -18.16 9.05 -30.26
C GLY A 1015 -19.09 8.20 -29.40
N ARG A 1016 -20.41 8.45 -29.44
CA ARG A 1016 -21.38 8.04 -28.40
C ARG A 1016 -22.03 6.65 -28.53
N ASP A 1017 -21.43 5.69 -29.22
CA ASP A 1017 -22.18 4.47 -29.57
C ASP A 1017 -22.41 3.50 -28.38
N ASP A 1018 -21.65 3.59 -27.27
CA ASP A 1018 -21.77 2.66 -26.13
C ASP A 1018 -21.74 3.26 -24.70
N ASN A 1019 -21.60 4.58 -24.56
CA ASN A 1019 -21.44 5.29 -23.28
C ASN A 1019 -20.29 4.79 -22.37
N GLN A 1020 -19.33 4.03 -22.91
CA GLN A 1020 -18.17 3.57 -22.15
C GLN A 1020 -17.07 4.63 -22.10
N ALA A 1021 -16.24 4.56 -21.06
CA ALA A 1021 -15.04 5.38 -20.98
C ALA A 1021 -14.14 5.07 -22.17
N ARG A 1022 -13.72 6.12 -22.90
CA ARG A 1022 -12.72 6.03 -23.96
C ARG A 1022 -11.42 5.48 -23.38
N VAL A 1023 -11.04 5.95 -22.20
CA VAL A 1023 -9.83 5.54 -21.47
C VAL A 1023 -10.08 5.59 -19.97
N VAL A 1024 -9.56 4.59 -19.25
CA VAL A 1024 -9.47 4.58 -17.78
C VAL A 1024 -8.00 4.76 -17.40
N LEU A 1025 -7.67 5.93 -16.87
CA LEU A 1025 -6.34 6.28 -16.40
C LEU A 1025 -6.12 5.66 -15.02
N ARG A 1026 -5.13 4.77 -14.93
CA ARG A 1026 -4.74 4.06 -13.71
C ARG A 1026 -3.28 4.34 -13.41
N GLY A 1027 -2.95 4.52 -12.13
CA GLY A 1027 -1.59 4.78 -11.69
C GLY A 1027 -1.49 5.27 -10.24
N HIS A 1028 -2.50 6.01 -9.78
CA HIS A 1028 -2.57 6.44 -8.39
C HIS A 1028 -2.96 5.28 -7.45
N ALA A 1029 -2.40 5.29 -6.25
CA ALA A 1029 -2.61 4.27 -5.22
C ALA A 1029 -3.71 4.65 -4.20
N ASP A 1030 -4.18 5.90 -4.23
CA ASP A 1030 -5.23 6.44 -3.36
C ASP A 1030 -6.13 7.40 -4.15
N ARG A 1031 -7.16 7.95 -3.50
CA ARG A 1031 -8.20 8.80 -4.08
C ARG A 1031 -7.65 10.00 -4.85
N ILE A 1032 -8.31 10.31 -5.96
CA ILE A 1032 -8.08 11.55 -6.69
C ILE A 1032 -8.64 12.72 -5.89
N THR A 1033 -7.79 13.66 -5.50
CA THR A 1033 -8.14 14.85 -4.71
C THR A 1033 -8.33 16.09 -5.57
N GLY A 1034 -7.74 16.12 -6.78
CA GLY A 1034 -7.84 17.26 -7.69
C GLY A 1034 -7.62 16.88 -9.14
N LEU A 1035 -8.31 17.59 -10.04
CA LEU A 1035 -8.15 17.52 -11.48
C LEU A 1035 -7.92 18.92 -12.05
N ALA A 1036 -7.01 19.03 -13.02
CA ALA A 1036 -6.80 20.27 -13.77
C ALA A 1036 -6.40 19.99 -15.24
N LEU A 1037 -6.84 20.86 -16.15
CA LEU A 1037 -6.56 20.78 -17.58
C LEU A 1037 -5.65 21.91 -18.03
N SER A 1038 -4.76 21.62 -18.98
CA SER A 1038 -4.04 22.66 -19.72
C SER A 1038 -5.00 23.53 -20.54
N GLY A 1039 -4.60 24.77 -20.89
CA GLY A 1039 -5.46 25.70 -21.61
C GLY A 1039 -5.94 25.22 -22.98
N GLY A 1040 -5.21 24.29 -23.61
CA GLY A 1040 -5.61 23.61 -24.85
C GLY A 1040 -6.49 22.38 -24.65
N GLY A 1041 -6.61 21.88 -23.42
CA GLY A 1041 -7.27 20.60 -23.11
C GLY A 1041 -6.51 19.37 -23.62
N ASP A 1042 -5.24 19.54 -23.98
CA ASP A 1042 -4.35 18.50 -24.50
C ASP A 1042 -3.68 17.69 -23.39
N ARG A 1043 -3.54 18.25 -22.18
CA ARG A 1043 -2.96 17.57 -21.03
C ARG A 1043 -3.88 17.65 -19.82
N LEU A 1044 -3.97 16.53 -19.11
CA LEU A 1044 -4.65 16.40 -17.84
C LEU A 1044 -3.61 16.24 -16.73
N VAL A 1045 -3.86 16.90 -15.62
CA VAL A 1045 -3.11 16.73 -14.38
C VAL A 1045 -4.05 16.21 -13.29
N THR A 1046 -3.64 15.15 -12.64
CA THR A 1046 -4.36 14.53 -11.52
C THR A 1046 -3.55 14.69 -10.24
N ALA A 1047 -4.19 15.05 -9.14
CA ALA A 1047 -3.60 15.02 -7.80
C ALA A 1047 -4.23 13.90 -6.99
N SER A 1048 -3.43 13.24 -6.17
CA SER A 1048 -3.85 12.10 -5.35
C SER A 1048 -3.45 12.24 -3.90
N ALA A 1049 -4.24 11.61 -3.03
CA ALA A 1049 -3.92 11.48 -1.61
C ALA A 1049 -2.67 10.62 -1.34
N ASP A 1050 -2.17 9.88 -2.33
CA ASP A 1050 -0.91 9.12 -2.25
C ASP A 1050 0.36 10.01 -2.30
N GLY A 1051 0.21 11.33 -2.46
CA GLY A 1051 1.33 12.28 -2.52
C GLY A 1051 1.93 12.48 -3.91
N SER A 1052 1.37 11.83 -4.93
CA SER A 1052 1.81 11.96 -6.33
C SER A 1052 0.90 12.85 -7.16
N VAL A 1053 1.47 13.40 -8.24
CA VAL A 1053 0.78 14.19 -9.26
C VAL A 1053 0.93 13.46 -10.60
N GLY A 1054 -0.18 13.04 -11.22
CA GLY A 1054 -0.15 12.38 -12.51
C GLY A 1054 -0.25 13.39 -13.66
N LEU A 1055 0.56 13.21 -14.70
CA LEU A 1055 0.48 13.95 -15.94
C LEU A 1055 0.09 13.02 -17.09
N TRP A 1056 -0.96 13.39 -17.81
CA TRP A 1056 -1.56 12.57 -18.87
C TRP A 1056 -1.70 13.37 -20.15
N ASP A 1057 -1.22 12.81 -21.27
CA ASP A 1057 -1.35 13.41 -22.60
C ASP A 1057 -2.62 12.90 -23.28
N LEU A 1058 -3.66 13.74 -23.32
CA LEU A 1058 -4.97 13.41 -23.88
C LEU A 1058 -4.98 13.42 -25.42
N THR A 1059 -3.90 13.86 -26.08
CA THR A 1059 -3.77 13.81 -27.54
C THR A 1059 -3.41 12.41 -28.04
N THR A 1060 -2.86 11.57 -27.16
CA THR A 1060 -2.50 10.19 -27.47
C THR A 1060 -3.73 9.28 -27.56
N ALA A 1061 -3.60 8.18 -28.31
CA ALA A 1061 -4.68 7.21 -28.45
C ALA A 1061 -4.99 6.50 -27.12
N ASP A 1062 -3.95 6.20 -26.33
CA ASP A 1062 -4.05 5.63 -24.98
C ASP A 1062 -3.15 6.40 -24.00
N PRO A 1063 -3.67 7.47 -23.37
CA PRO A 1063 -2.98 8.24 -22.34
C PRO A 1063 -2.63 7.39 -21.10
N GLY A 1064 -3.25 6.23 -20.90
CA GLY A 1064 -3.01 5.34 -19.77
C GLY A 1064 -1.83 4.38 -19.96
N ALA A 1065 -1.32 4.23 -21.18
CA ALA A 1065 -0.26 3.26 -21.50
C ALA A 1065 1.07 3.51 -20.75
N ARG A 1066 1.35 4.78 -20.40
CA ARG A 1066 2.55 5.18 -19.64
C ARG A 1066 2.20 6.30 -18.65
N PRO A 1067 1.76 5.98 -17.42
CA PRO A 1067 1.43 6.99 -16.43
C PRO A 1067 2.70 7.75 -16.02
N PHE A 1068 2.71 9.08 -16.23
CA PHE A 1068 3.82 9.92 -15.80
C PHE A 1068 3.50 10.49 -14.40
N LEU A 1069 3.85 9.70 -13.37
CA LEU A 1069 3.60 10.05 -11.96
C LEU A 1069 4.77 10.82 -11.38
N LEU A 1070 4.53 12.09 -11.07
CA LEU A 1070 5.45 12.99 -10.42
C LEU A 1070 5.42 12.80 -8.92
N ARG A 1071 6.60 12.55 -8.34
CA ARG A 1071 6.81 12.47 -6.90
C ARG A 1071 7.47 13.75 -6.41
N GLY A 1072 7.05 14.18 -5.24
CA GLY A 1072 7.61 15.38 -4.63
C GLY A 1072 6.96 15.74 -3.31
N HIS A 1073 5.69 15.43 -3.05
CA HIS A 1073 5.10 15.69 -1.73
C HIS A 1073 5.41 14.55 -0.74
N ASP A 1074 5.65 14.91 0.52
CA ASP A 1074 5.84 13.97 1.65
C ASP A 1074 4.50 13.60 2.32
N GLY A 1075 3.37 14.00 1.71
CA GLY A 1075 2.02 13.78 2.22
C GLY A 1075 0.97 14.01 1.14
N PRO A 1076 -0.32 13.80 1.47
CA PRO A 1076 -1.42 13.89 0.50
C PRO A 1076 -1.43 15.21 -0.27
N VAL A 1077 -1.52 15.14 -1.60
CA VAL A 1077 -1.75 16.33 -2.43
C VAL A 1077 -3.22 16.72 -2.24
N THR A 1078 -3.49 17.93 -1.75
CA THR A 1078 -4.86 18.38 -1.44
C THR A 1078 -5.50 19.12 -2.60
N GLY A 1079 -4.72 19.58 -3.58
CA GLY A 1079 -5.24 20.22 -4.78
C GLY A 1079 -4.20 20.44 -5.85
N VAL A 1080 -4.66 20.69 -7.07
CA VAL A 1080 -3.82 21.00 -8.23
C VAL A 1080 -4.49 22.02 -9.12
N VAL A 1081 -3.69 22.92 -9.68
CA VAL A 1081 -4.13 23.93 -10.64
C VAL A 1081 -3.16 24.00 -11.80
N VAL A 1082 -3.70 24.17 -13.01
CA VAL A 1082 -2.93 24.41 -14.23
C VAL A 1082 -3.34 25.78 -14.77
N PRO A 1083 -2.41 26.73 -14.85
CA PRO A 1083 -2.70 28.04 -15.40
C PRO A 1083 -2.85 27.91 -16.93
N PRO A 1084 -3.97 28.35 -17.54
CA PRO A 1084 -4.26 28.05 -18.95
C PRO A 1084 -3.25 28.59 -19.97
N ALA A 1085 -2.58 29.70 -19.65
CA ALA A 1085 -1.63 30.37 -20.54
C ALA A 1085 -0.17 29.94 -20.35
N THR A 1086 0.12 29.11 -19.35
CA THR A 1086 1.49 28.70 -19.02
C THR A 1086 1.69 27.20 -19.24
N ARG A 1087 2.96 26.80 -19.31
CA ARG A 1087 3.35 25.38 -19.29
C ARG A 1087 3.72 24.93 -17.86
N THR A 1088 3.12 25.55 -16.86
CA THR A 1088 3.40 25.25 -15.45
C THR A 1088 2.20 24.58 -14.79
N VAL A 1089 2.45 23.83 -13.74
CA VAL A 1089 1.42 23.27 -12.85
C VAL A 1089 1.75 23.70 -11.45
N MET A 1090 0.76 23.95 -10.63
CA MET A 1090 0.96 24.10 -9.20
C MET A 1090 0.14 23.08 -8.42
N SER A 1091 0.80 22.28 -7.60
CA SER A 1091 0.16 21.36 -6.65
C SER A 1091 0.37 21.86 -5.23
N VAL A 1092 -0.58 21.56 -4.34
CA VAL A 1092 -0.50 21.90 -2.92
C VAL A 1092 -0.72 20.65 -2.09
N GLY A 1093 0.06 20.49 -1.02
CA GLY A 1093 0.00 19.28 -0.18
C GLY A 1093 -0.31 19.56 1.28
N ALA A 1094 -0.73 18.50 1.96
CA ALA A 1094 -0.85 18.46 3.42
C ALA A 1094 0.52 18.50 4.12
N ASP A 1095 1.62 18.36 3.37
CA ASP A 1095 3.00 18.57 3.82
C ASP A 1095 3.35 20.04 4.07
N GLY A 1096 2.44 20.97 3.78
CA GLY A 1096 2.67 22.41 3.94
C GLY A 1096 3.58 22.98 2.87
N ILE A 1097 3.69 22.30 1.72
CA ILE A 1097 4.47 22.74 0.56
C ILE A 1097 3.53 22.88 -0.64
N ALA A 1098 3.71 23.97 -1.39
CA ALA A 1098 3.21 24.09 -2.74
C ALA A 1098 4.34 23.81 -3.72
N ARG A 1099 4.08 23.07 -4.80
CA ARG A 1099 5.09 22.76 -5.82
C ARG A 1099 4.71 23.31 -7.16
N VAL A 1100 5.66 23.95 -7.83
CA VAL A 1100 5.51 24.41 -9.20
C VAL A 1100 6.29 23.50 -10.15
N TRP A 1101 5.58 22.87 -11.06
CA TRP A 1101 6.11 21.92 -12.04
C TRP A 1101 6.13 22.53 -13.43
N ASN A 1102 7.07 22.11 -14.27
CA ASN A 1102 7.05 22.40 -15.70
C ASN A 1102 6.44 21.20 -16.44
N LEU A 1103 5.44 21.41 -17.29
CA LEU A 1103 4.74 20.34 -18.01
C LEU A 1103 5.60 19.68 -19.10
N ASP A 1104 6.56 20.40 -19.67
CA ASP A 1104 7.41 19.87 -20.74
C ASP A 1104 8.62 19.12 -20.19
N ASP A 1105 9.21 19.66 -19.12
CA ASP A 1105 10.39 19.10 -18.46
C ASP A 1105 10.14 18.96 -16.96
N PRO A 1106 9.36 17.94 -16.57
CA PRO A 1106 8.84 17.85 -15.21
C PRO A 1106 9.84 17.24 -14.22
N LEU A 1107 10.94 16.65 -14.69
CA LEU A 1107 12.06 16.13 -13.90
C LEU A 1107 13.38 16.59 -14.50
N PRO A 1108 14.35 17.06 -13.72
CA PRO A 1108 15.64 17.47 -14.26
C PRO A 1108 16.41 16.28 -14.85
N ALA A 1109 16.91 16.44 -16.08
CA ALA A 1109 17.78 15.46 -16.71
C ALA A 1109 19.13 15.33 -15.95
N PRO A 1110 19.74 14.13 -15.89
CA PRO A 1110 21.05 13.96 -15.23
C PRO A 1110 22.13 14.91 -15.76
N ASP A 1111 22.11 15.17 -17.08
CA ASP A 1111 23.09 16.01 -17.77
C ASP A 1111 22.85 17.52 -17.56
N SER A 1112 21.67 17.93 -17.08
CA SER A 1112 21.36 19.32 -16.77
C SER A 1112 21.71 19.72 -15.33
N LEU A 1113 22.05 18.75 -14.49
CA LEU A 1113 22.47 19.00 -13.11
C LEU A 1113 23.92 19.54 -13.06
N PRO A 1114 24.21 20.51 -12.17
CA PRO A 1114 25.56 21.03 -11.99
C PRO A 1114 26.58 19.92 -11.68
N ALA A 1115 27.78 20.02 -12.26
CA ALA A 1115 28.87 19.11 -11.94
C ALA A 1115 29.40 19.35 -10.51
N GLY A 1116 29.46 20.60 -10.05
CA GLY A 1116 29.95 20.95 -8.72
C GLY A 1116 28.92 20.73 -7.61
N SER A 1117 29.30 20.02 -6.55
CA SER A 1117 28.40 19.68 -5.43
C SER A 1117 27.86 20.90 -4.67
N GLY A 1118 28.57 22.04 -4.66
CA GLY A 1118 28.06 23.29 -4.06
C GLY A 1118 26.86 23.88 -4.81
N GLU A 1119 26.91 23.89 -6.15
CA GLU A 1119 25.78 24.32 -6.99
C GLU A 1119 24.63 23.32 -6.91
N LEU A 1120 24.95 22.02 -6.84
CA LEU A 1120 23.99 20.93 -6.64
C LEU A 1120 23.18 21.10 -5.34
N LEU A 1121 23.83 21.49 -4.24
CA LEU A 1121 23.15 21.80 -2.97
C LEU A 1121 22.17 22.97 -3.12
N THR A 1122 22.52 23.98 -3.90
CA THR A 1122 21.64 25.14 -4.14
C THR A 1122 20.38 24.71 -4.91
N VAL A 1123 20.53 23.85 -5.91
CA VAL A 1123 19.41 23.26 -6.66
C VAL A 1123 18.55 22.39 -5.75
N ALA A 1124 19.16 21.51 -4.96
CA ALA A 1124 18.47 20.62 -4.02
C ALA A 1124 17.65 21.39 -2.97
N CYS A 1125 18.22 22.43 -2.38
CA CYS A 1125 17.50 23.26 -1.42
C CYS A 1125 16.31 24.01 -2.07
N ARG A 1126 16.46 24.49 -3.31
CA ARG A 1126 15.36 25.11 -4.06
C ARG A 1126 14.24 24.12 -4.39
N MET A 1127 14.58 22.89 -4.78
CA MET A 1127 13.60 21.84 -5.09
C MET A 1127 12.91 21.30 -3.83
N ALA A 1128 13.64 21.19 -2.72
CA ALA A 1128 13.06 20.82 -1.44
C ALA A 1128 12.05 21.88 -0.96
N GLY A 1129 12.37 23.16 -1.14
CA GLY A 1129 11.50 24.29 -0.78
C GLY A 1129 11.32 24.52 0.72
N ARG A 1130 11.93 23.68 1.56
CA ARG A 1130 11.90 23.74 3.03
C ARG A 1130 13.20 23.23 3.63
N THR A 1131 13.29 23.30 4.95
CA THR A 1131 14.37 22.68 5.73
C THR A 1131 13.82 21.50 6.56
N LEU A 1132 14.70 20.66 7.11
CA LEU A 1132 14.28 19.68 8.12
C LEU A 1132 13.73 20.43 9.33
N SER A 1133 12.53 20.04 9.79
CA SER A 1133 11.96 20.62 11.01
C SER A 1133 12.78 20.23 12.25
N GLU A 1134 12.62 20.95 13.36
CA GLU A 1134 13.34 20.64 14.61
C GLU A 1134 13.03 19.22 15.13
N SER A 1135 11.79 18.75 14.94
CA SER A 1135 11.41 17.38 15.29
C SER A 1135 12.08 16.35 14.38
N GLU A 1136 12.07 16.56 13.06
CA GLU A 1136 12.79 15.70 12.11
C GLU A 1136 14.29 15.68 12.40
N TRP A 1137 14.88 16.84 12.72
CA TRP A 1137 16.29 16.95 13.08
C TRP A 1137 16.63 16.10 14.32
N ARG A 1138 15.81 16.18 15.37
CA ARG A 1138 16.04 15.39 16.59
C ARG A 1138 15.95 13.88 16.34
N THR A 1139 15.14 13.45 15.37
CA THR A 1139 15.02 12.04 14.99
C THR A 1139 16.31 11.48 14.39
N TYR A 1140 16.99 12.25 13.53
CA TYR A 1140 18.18 11.75 12.81
C TYR A 1140 19.51 12.19 13.42
N PHE A 1141 19.52 13.25 14.23
CA PHE A 1141 20.72 13.88 14.75
C PHE A 1141 20.71 13.96 16.29
N GLU A 1142 20.29 12.89 16.96
CA GLU A 1142 20.19 12.80 18.43
C GLU A 1142 21.31 13.58 19.15
N SER A 1143 20.95 14.48 20.07
CA SER A 1143 21.83 15.37 20.85
C SER A 1143 22.59 16.49 20.11
N ALA A 1144 22.48 16.62 18.78
CA ALA A 1144 23.07 17.75 18.04
C ALA A 1144 22.18 19.01 18.07
N PRO A 1145 22.75 20.22 18.18
CA PRO A 1145 21.98 21.46 18.09
C PRO A 1145 21.32 21.59 16.72
N TYR A 1146 20.08 22.07 16.69
CA TYR A 1146 19.31 22.26 15.46
C TYR A 1146 20.02 23.22 14.51
N ASN A 1147 20.29 22.76 13.28
CA ASN A 1147 20.84 23.57 12.20
C ASN A 1147 19.97 23.42 10.95
N ALA A 1148 19.70 24.52 10.27
CA ALA A 1148 18.84 24.53 9.10
C ALA A 1148 19.70 24.46 7.82
N SER A 1149 19.74 23.27 7.22
CA SER A 1149 20.55 22.83 6.06
C SER A 1149 20.43 23.71 4.81
N CYS A 1150 19.23 24.24 4.59
CA CYS A 1150 18.82 24.96 3.38
C CYS A 1150 18.45 26.41 3.69
N ARG A 1151 19.24 27.11 4.52
CA ARG A 1151 19.10 28.56 4.68
C ARG A 1151 19.48 29.28 3.38
N PRO A 1152 18.68 30.27 2.94
CA PRO A 1152 19.02 31.11 1.80
C PRO A 1152 20.26 31.99 2.05
#